data_AF-A0A6I4VQG1-F1
#
_entry.id   AF-A0A6I4VQG1-F1
#
_cell.length_a   1.000
_cell.length_b   1.000
_cell.length_c   1.000
_cell.angle_alpha   90.00
_cell.angle_beta   90.00
_cell.angle_gamma   90.00
#
_symmetry.space_group_name_H-M   'P 1'
#
loop_
_entity.id
_entity.type
_entity.pdbx_description
1 polymer ?
#
loop_
_entity_poly.entity_id
_entity_poly.type
_entity_poly.pdbx_seq_one_letter_code
_entity_poly.pdbx_strand_id
1 'polypeptide(L)'
;MNSNEDRKKKKEKKRLTSPYKPHKSSQEITVNENHQTKPSDDQNSTGKNSSTQDQSTSQKQETKESSQEQSTPEKQETKESSQEQSTSQKQDTKESAQEQSTSQKQETKESSQEQSTSQKQDTKESAQDQSTSQKQETKESSQEQSTSQKQETKETKDGQQESEKVSKEEEQKEQEPLSASLDTNIRIVKERTGDSQDIVIREIHYGEDQKLNSCFFYTEGLTDANAFHQFVLEPLMVFLKEKDWKTFAVSHKDWLPFIEKSLLPIGGVSEIENYDELFTFMLSGEVIFLMQGNKKGYRISLKSWKDRGVPETEGVVRGPRESFSETMRTNTALLRRRINSPRLRLEGKTIGDITKTQVSIMFIDGIADNKVLDEVRSRLDRIEIDGILESGYIEELIQDEPYSPFPTVHHTEKPDVVAGGLLEGRIAIIVDGTPMVLMVPALFNQFFQAAEDYYERSLISSLIRILRFICLFISLLAPAVYVAVTTFHQEMIPTPLLVNLMVQREGVPFPAFVEAFLMELMFEILREAGVRLPKAVGQTVSFVGALVIGQAAVEAGIVSAGMVIVVAITAISSFVIPAYNMAISLRILRFILMGISAGFGLYGVMIGLIVIVLHLCSIRSFGIPYMTPYGPYISAEFKDSIVRLPHWMMNRRPQSMVSKDVLRGNNSSPAKRKTKRKS
;
A
#
# COMPACT_ATOMS: atom_id res chain seq x y z
N MET A 1 25.90 23.36 69.77
CA MET A 1 25.84 22.31 68.73
C MET A 1 25.26 22.98 67.49
N ASN A 2 25.89 23.04 66.31
CA ASN A 2 27.08 22.39 65.76
C ASN A 2 26.96 20.87 65.49
N SER A 3 27.37 20.46 64.27
CA SER A 3 27.30 19.11 63.67
C SER A 3 25.91 18.52 63.38
N ASN A 4 25.54 18.44 62.08
CA ASN A 4 25.37 17.14 61.40
C ASN A 4 25.17 17.18 59.87
N GLU A 5 24.81 18.32 59.26
CA GLU A 5 24.60 18.37 57.79
C GLU A 5 25.87 18.18 56.96
N ASP A 6 27.04 18.63 57.45
CA ASP A 6 28.34 18.54 56.77
C ASP A 6 28.85 17.11 56.49
N ARG A 7 28.21 16.07 57.02
CA ARG A 7 28.67 14.68 56.87
C ARG A 7 28.09 13.91 55.69
N LYS A 8 27.07 14.40 54.98
CA LYS A 8 26.56 13.72 53.75
C LYS A 8 27.14 14.27 52.44
N LYS A 9 27.45 15.56 52.32
CA LYS A 9 28.04 16.16 51.09
C LYS A 9 29.54 15.87 50.86
N LYS A 10 30.14 14.94 51.62
CA LYS A 10 31.61 14.74 51.69
C LYS A 10 32.11 13.35 51.30
N LYS A 11 31.30 12.54 50.59
CA LYS A 11 31.68 11.18 50.13
C LYS A 11 31.85 10.99 48.61
N GLU A 12 31.39 11.90 47.76
CA GLU A 12 31.50 11.79 46.29
C GLU A 12 32.45 12.79 45.62
N LYS A 13 33.25 13.53 46.39
CA LYS A 13 34.35 14.37 45.86
C LYS A 13 35.73 13.83 46.25
N LYS A 14 36.13 12.68 45.69
CA LYS A 14 37.54 12.25 45.54
C LYS A 14 37.74 11.00 44.67
N ARG A 15 37.95 11.19 43.36
CA ARG A 15 38.70 10.38 42.35
C ARG A 15 38.09 10.61 40.96
N LEU A 16 38.86 10.83 39.89
CA LEU A 16 40.13 11.55 39.76
C LEU A 16 40.17 12.12 38.32
N THR A 17 40.83 13.24 38.07
CA THR A 17 40.75 13.96 36.79
C THR A 17 42.00 13.80 35.89
N SER A 18 41.80 14.06 34.59
CA SER A 18 42.85 14.36 33.58
C SER A 18 43.61 13.14 33.00
N PRO A 19 44.34 13.28 31.87
CA PRO A 19 43.73 13.45 30.53
C PRO A 19 44.34 12.48 29.48
N TYR A 20 43.87 12.50 28.22
CA TYR A 20 44.44 11.67 27.15
C TYR A 20 44.66 12.42 25.82
N LYS A 21 45.93 12.49 25.39
CA LYS A 21 46.38 12.76 24.01
C LYS A 21 47.82 12.22 23.82
N PRO A 22 48.36 12.10 22.60
CA PRO A 22 48.89 10.82 22.11
C PRO A 22 50.42 10.74 22.06
N HIS A 23 50.94 9.55 21.75
CA HIS A 23 52.33 9.36 21.35
C HIS A 23 52.51 8.40 20.16
N LYS A 24 53.64 8.55 19.48
CA LYS A 24 54.14 7.74 18.35
C LYS A 24 55.45 7.04 18.75
N SER A 25 55.91 6.10 17.91
CA SER A 25 57.27 5.49 17.82
C SER A 25 57.75 4.62 18.99
N SER A 26 58.63 3.62 18.81
CA SER A 26 59.09 2.84 17.63
C SER A 26 59.98 1.66 18.09
N GLN A 27 60.25 0.68 17.20
CA GLN A 27 61.38 -0.29 17.24
C GLN A 27 61.34 -1.38 18.36
N GLU A 28 61.91 -2.59 18.22
CA GLU A 28 62.84 -3.12 17.18
C GLU A 28 62.84 -4.68 16.97
N ILE A 29 63.22 -5.11 15.75
CA ILE A 29 63.95 -6.34 15.30
C ILE A 29 63.51 -7.77 15.71
N THR A 30 63.06 -8.56 14.72
CA THR A 30 63.80 -9.69 14.07
C THR A 30 63.04 -10.10 12.77
N VAL A 31 63.61 -9.96 11.56
CA VAL A 31 64.49 -10.92 10.81
C VAL A 31 63.72 -12.17 10.33
N ASN A 32 63.64 -12.58 9.05
CA ASN A 32 64.06 -12.08 7.69
C ASN A 32 63.28 -12.95 6.62
N GLU A 33 63.29 -12.86 5.28
CA GLU A 33 63.95 -12.04 4.21
C GLU A 33 63.19 -12.20 2.85
N ASN A 34 63.61 -11.45 1.80
CA ASN A 34 63.68 -11.73 0.33
C ASN A 34 62.55 -12.47 -0.45
N HIS A 35 62.20 -12.15 -1.71
CA HIS A 35 62.53 -11.09 -2.71
C HIS A 35 61.26 -10.88 -3.60
N GLN A 36 60.91 -9.74 -4.18
CA GLN A 36 61.52 -9.01 -5.32
C GLN A 36 61.65 -9.86 -6.63
N THR A 37 61.36 -9.37 -7.85
CA THR A 37 61.19 -7.97 -8.32
C THR A 37 60.23 -7.82 -9.52
N LYS A 38 59.79 -6.58 -9.76
CA LYS A 38 59.12 -5.99 -10.96
C LYS A 38 60.20 -5.33 -11.87
N PRO A 39 59.92 -4.61 -13.00
CA PRO A 39 58.71 -4.42 -13.83
C PRO A 39 58.99 -4.40 -15.38
N SER A 40 58.09 -3.73 -16.13
CA SER A 40 58.30 -2.84 -17.31
C SER A 40 58.43 -3.36 -18.76
N ASP A 41 57.31 -3.19 -19.49
CA ASP A 41 57.12 -2.31 -20.67
C ASP A 41 57.46 -2.72 -22.13
N ASP A 42 56.73 -2.01 -23.01
CA ASP A 42 56.86 -1.74 -24.45
C ASP A 42 56.37 -2.71 -25.58
N GLN A 43 55.26 -2.25 -26.20
CA GLN A 43 55.02 -2.03 -27.64
C GLN A 43 54.92 -3.16 -28.70
N ASN A 44 53.88 -3.01 -29.53
CA ASN A 44 53.78 -3.39 -30.96
C ASN A 44 53.83 -4.90 -31.32
N SER A 45 53.31 -5.34 -32.49
CA SER A 45 52.25 -4.83 -33.38
C SER A 45 51.85 -5.93 -34.37
N THR A 46 50.67 -5.80 -35.01
CA THR A 46 50.16 -6.68 -36.11
C THR A 46 49.92 -8.16 -35.74
N GLY A 47 49.05 -8.91 -36.43
CA GLY A 47 48.00 -8.49 -37.36
C GLY A 47 47.51 -9.61 -38.28
N LYS A 48 46.19 -9.65 -38.54
CA LYS A 48 45.48 -10.44 -39.57
C LYS A 48 45.54 -11.99 -39.51
N ASN A 49 44.36 -12.58 -39.76
CA ASN A 49 44.06 -13.70 -40.67
C ASN A 49 44.95 -14.98 -40.71
N SER A 50 44.42 -16.18 -40.96
CA SER A 50 43.04 -16.70 -41.00
C SER A 50 43.09 -18.23 -41.19
N SER A 51 41.92 -18.86 -41.31
CA SER A 51 41.67 -19.99 -42.22
C SER A 51 42.49 -21.28 -42.10
N THR A 52 41.88 -22.24 -41.40
CA THR A 52 41.48 -23.56 -41.94
C THR A 52 42.53 -24.69 -42.16
N GLN A 53 42.16 -25.85 -41.61
CA GLN A 53 42.36 -27.23 -42.13
C GLN A 53 43.73 -27.93 -42.11
N ASP A 54 43.70 -29.08 -41.42
CA ASP A 54 43.86 -30.44 -41.96
C ASP A 54 45.09 -31.30 -41.59
N GLN A 55 44.76 -32.59 -41.47
CA GLN A 55 45.62 -33.79 -41.47
C GLN A 55 46.64 -33.96 -40.31
N SER A 56 46.94 -35.17 -39.84
CA SER A 56 46.15 -36.37 -39.48
C SER A 56 47.13 -37.48 -39.12
N THR A 57 47.02 -38.05 -37.92
CA THR A 57 47.44 -39.41 -37.51
C THR A 57 48.72 -40.05 -38.08
N SER A 58 49.59 -40.50 -37.17
CA SER A 58 50.29 -41.78 -37.32
C SER A 58 50.52 -42.45 -35.96
N GLN A 59 50.06 -43.71 -35.85
CA GLN A 59 50.79 -44.94 -35.43
C GLN A 59 51.71 -44.88 -34.18
N LYS A 60 51.82 -45.90 -33.31
CA LYS A 60 51.43 -47.34 -33.42
C LYS A 60 51.56 -48.08 -32.07
N GLN A 61 50.80 -49.18 -31.90
CA GLN A 61 51.05 -50.33 -31.00
C GLN A 61 51.12 -50.04 -29.47
N GLU A 62 50.91 -51.00 -28.55
CA GLU A 62 50.84 -52.47 -28.66
C GLU A 62 49.80 -53.12 -27.72
N THR A 63 49.51 -54.42 -27.93
CA THR A 63 48.65 -55.35 -27.14
C THR A 63 49.20 -55.68 -25.73
N LYS A 64 48.53 -56.34 -24.76
CA LYS A 64 47.41 -57.35 -24.65
C LYS A 64 46.92 -57.32 -23.15
N GLU A 65 45.92 -58.00 -22.56
CA GLU A 65 44.83 -58.96 -22.89
C GLU A 65 43.76 -58.94 -21.75
N SER A 66 42.84 -59.93 -21.69
CA SER A 66 41.83 -60.23 -20.64
C SER A 66 40.63 -59.25 -20.57
N SER A 67 39.45 -59.55 -21.13
CA SER A 67 38.49 -60.62 -20.76
C SER A 67 37.90 -60.43 -19.36
N GLN A 68 36.58 -60.39 -19.13
CA GLN A 68 35.34 -60.43 -19.96
C GLN A 68 34.26 -59.64 -19.17
N GLU A 69 33.13 -59.13 -19.66
CA GLU A 69 32.40 -59.17 -20.96
C GLU A 69 31.64 -57.81 -21.11
N GLN A 70 30.59 -57.52 -21.92
CA GLN A 70 29.69 -58.27 -22.82
C GLN A 70 29.28 -57.36 -24.02
N SER A 71 28.42 -57.83 -24.95
CA SER A 71 28.35 -57.28 -26.32
C SER A 71 26.96 -56.96 -26.90
N THR A 72 26.81 -55.71 -27.42
CA THR A 72 26.02 -55.30 -28.62
C THR A 72 24.49 -55.49 -28.64
N PRO A 73 23.73 -54.85 -29.58
CA PRO A 73 23.93 -53.55 -30.24
C PRO A 73 22.62 -52.71 -30.36
N GLU A 74 22.51 -51.57 -29.68
CA GLU A 74 21.29 -50.74 -29.75
C GLU A 74 21.59 -49.29 -30.20
N LYS A 75 21.82 -49.08 -31.51
CA LYS A 75 21.97 -47.72 -32.07
C LYS A 75 21.69 -47.57 -33.57
N GLN A 76 20.72 -48.32 -34.09
CA GLN A 76 20.22 -48.12 -35.47
C GLN A 76 18.69 -47.98 -35.57
N GLU A 77 17.91 -48.42 -34.58
CA GLU A 77 16.44 -48.24 -34.56
C GLU A 77 15.99 -46.83 -34.10
N THR A 78 16.82 -46.12 -33.33
CA THR A 78 16.54 -44.77 -32.78
C THR A 78 16.62 -43.63 -33.80
N LYS A 79 16.18 -43.87 -35.05
CA LYS A 79 15.89 -42.83 -36.05
C LYS A 79 14.61 -43.04 -36.85
N GLU A 80 14.10 -44.27 -36.98
CA GLU A 80 12.79 -44.51 -37.63
C GLU A 80 11.65 -44.32 -36.63
N SER A 81 11.82 -44.79 -35.38
CA SER A 81 10.92 -44.53 -34.24
C SER A 81 10.54 -43.04 -34.07
N SER A 82 11.48 -42.13 -34.35
CA SER A 82 11.29 -40.68 -34.20
C SER A 82 10.51 -40.02 -35.35
N GLN A 83 10.25 -40.71 -36.46
CA GLN A 83 9.36 -40.19 -37.52
C GLN A 83 7.94 -40.73 -37.36
N GLU A 84 7.74 -42.01 -37.04
CA GLU A 84 6.38 -42.58 -36.92
C GLU A 84 5.54 -41.91 -35.83
N GLN A 85 6.12 -41.67 -34.63
CA GLN A 85 5.44 -40.97 -33.54
C GLN A 85 4.99 -39.53 -33.90
N SER A 86 5.64 -38.89 -34.87
CA SER A 86 5.27 -37.55 -35.34
C SER A 86 4.02 -37.52 -36.23
N THR A 87 3.61 -38.68 -36.74
CA THR A 87 2.43 -38.87 -37.59
C THR A 87 1.19 -39.20 -36.76
N SER A 88 1.28 -40.14 -35.80
CA SER A 88 0.15 -40.59 -34.97
C SER A 88 -0.52 -39.43 -34.22
N GLN A 89 0.27 -38.62 -33.49
CA GLN A 89 -0.25 -37.48 -32.71
C GLN A 89 -0.96 -36.39 -33.54
N LYS A 90 -0.84 -36.41 -34.89
CA LYS A 90 -1.55 -35.51 -35.82
C LYS A 90 -2.82 -36.10 -36.43
N GLN A 91 -3.13 -37.37 -36.17
CA GLN A 91 -4.44 -37.97 -36.49
C GLN A 91 -5.36 -37.92 -35.28
N ASP A 92 -4.87 -38.29 -34.09
CA ASP A 92 -5.65 -38.27 -32.84
C ASP A 92 -6.23 -36.88 -32.52
N THR A 93 -5.46 -35.81 -32.78
CA THR A 93 -5.88 -34.40 -32.60
C THR A 93 -6.84 -33.89 -33.67
N LYS A 94 -7.18 -34.69 -34.69
CA LYS A 94 -8.21 -34.36 -35.70
C LYS A 94 -9.54 -35.07 -35.45
N GLU A 95 -9.53 -36.34 -35.06
CA GLU A 95 -10.79 -37.04 -34.76
C GLU A 95 -11.45 -36.45 -33.50
N SER A 96 -10.68 -36.15 -32.45
CA SER A 96 -11.21 -35.53 -31.22
C SER A 96 -11.88 -34.15 -31.45
N ALA A 97 -11.42 -33.40 -32.45
CA ALA A 97 -12.00 -32.11 -32.84
C ALA A 97 -13.28 -32.25 -33.69
N GLN A 98 -13.46 -33.39 -34.35
CA GLN A 98 -14.58 -33.65 -35.26
C GLN A 98 -15.78 -34.28 -34.55
N GLU A 99 -15.56 -35.04 -33.46
CA GLU A 99 -16.65 -35.50 -32.59
C GLU A 99 -17.26 -34.37 -31.76
N GLN A 100 -16.44 -33.58 -31.04
CA GLN A 100 -16.93 -32.49 -30.18
C GLN A 100 -17.74 -31.42 -30.93
N SER A 101 -17.41 -31.16 -32.20
CA SER A 101 -18.12 -30.22 -33.07
C SER A 101 -19.42 -30.80 -33.68
N THR A 102 -19.67 -32.10 -33.52
CA THR A 102 -20.89 -32.78 -33.97
C THR A 102 -21.93 -32.83 -32.86
N SER A 103 -21.57 -33.21 -31.62
CA SER A 103 -22.49 -33.30 -30.48
C SER A 103 -23.17 -31.97 -30.14
N GLN A 104 -22.42 -30.86 -30.06
CA GLN A 104 -22.96 -29.52 -29.76
C GLN A 104 -23.96 -29.00 -30.81
N LYS A 105 -24.06 -29.67 -31.97
CA LYS A 105 -24.92 -29.28 -33.10
C LYS A 105 -26.25 -30.04 -33.17
N GLN A 106 -26.47 -31.02 -32.28
CA GLN A 106 -27.76 -31.68 -32.11
C GLN A 106 -28.58 -31.04 -30.97
N GLU A 107 -27.99 -30.81 -29.80
CA GLU A 107 -28.70 -30.23 -28.64
C GLU A 107 -29.31 -28.84 -28.92
N THR A 108 -28.66 -28.03 -29.77
CA THR A 108 -29.18 -26.72 -30.18
C THR A 108 -30.40 -26.78 -31.11
N LYS A 109 -30.75 -27.94 -31.66
CA LYS A 109 -31.92 -28.09 -32.56
C LYS A 109 -33.21 -28.47 -31.82
N GLU A 110 -33.16 -29.35 -30.83
CA GLU A 110 -34.37 -29.80 -30.13
C GLU A 110 -34.93 -28.71 -29.20
N SER A 111 -34.06 -28.01 -28.45
CA SER A 111 -34.46 -26.86 -27.63
C SER A 111 -35.08 -25.70 -28.42
N SER A 112 -34.95 -25.68 -29.75
CA SER A 112 -35.45 -24.60 -30.62
C SER A 112 -36.86 -24.86 -31.16
N GLN A 113 -37.48 -26.02 -30.89
CA GLN A 113 -38.75 -26.40 -31.53
C GLN A 113 -39.99 -26.47 -30.60
N GLU A 114 -39.84 -26.56 -29.27
CA GLU A 114 -41.01 -26.68 -28.37
C GLU A 114 -41.61 -25.33 -27.90
N GLN A 115 -40.84 -24.23 -27.87
CA GLN A 115 -41.32 -22.95 -27.32
C GLN A 115 -42.09 -22.05 -28.32
N SER A 116 -42.31 -22.51 -29.57
CA SER A 116 -43.01 -21.72 -30.61
C SER A 116 -44.51 -22.03 -30.75
N THR A 117 -45.03 -23.05 -30.04
CA THR A 117 -46.42 -23.54 -30.18
C THR A 117 -47.18 -23.62 -28.85
N SER A 118 -47.29 -22.50 -28.12
CA SER A 118 -48.25 -22.33 -27.00
C SER A 118 -48.64 -20.87 -26.71
N GLN A 119 -48.81 -20.03 -27.75
CA GLN A 119 -49.43 -18.70 -27.61
C GLN A 119 -50.33 -18.30 -28.80
N LYS A 120 -51.57 -18.80 -28.82
CA LYS A 120 -52.80 -18.05 -29.21
C LYS A 120 -54.03 -18.95 -29.13
N GLN A 121 -55.15 -18.34 -28.74
CA GLN A 121 -56.41 -19.00 -28.36
C GLN A 121 -56.24 -19.82 -27.06
N ASP A 122 -57.12 -19.74 -26.05
CA ASP A 122 -58.47 -19.15 -26.05
C ASP A 122 -58.61 -17.77 -25.36
N THR A 123 -59.86 -17.30 -25.23
CA THR A 123 -60.23 -15.93 -24.84
C THR A 123 -61.48 -15.89 -23.94
N LYS A 124 -61.56 -14.88 -23.05
CA LYS A 124 -62.74 -14.38 -22.28
C LYS A 124 -63.13 -15.12 -20.99
N GLU A 125 -63.79 -14.32 -20.12
CA GLU A 125 -64.49 -14.65 -18.86
C GLU A 125 -63.61 -15.24 -17.74
N SER A 126 -63.70 -14.82 -16.47
CA SER A 126 -64.43 -13.75 -15.76
C SER A 126 -63.45 -13.14 -14.71
N ALA A 127 -63.47 -11.86 -14.29
CA ALA A 127 -64.52 -10.98 -13.76
C ALA A 127 -65.00 -11.37 -12.34
N GLN A 128 -64.63 -10.54 -11.35
CA GLN A 128 -64.85 -10.67 -9.89
C GLN A 128 -64.06 -11.84 -9.26
N ASP A 129 -63.40 -11.70 -8.10
CA ASP A 129 -63.75 -10.89 -6.93
C ASP A 129 -62.52 -10.33 -6.15
N GLN A 130 -62.72 -9.89 -4.90
CA GLN A 130 -61.72 -9.43 -3.90
C GLN A 130 -61.07 -8.06 -4.14
N SER A 131 -61.76 -6.99 -3.72
CA SER A 131 -61.23 -5.60 -3.73
C SER A 131 -61.30 -4.88 -2.37
N THR A 132 -60.99 -5.59 -1.27
CA THR A 132 -60.99 -5.02 0.10
C THR A 132 -59.90 -5.62 1.00
N SER A 133 -58.71 -4.96 1.06
CA SER A 133 -57.77 -5.00 2.20
C SER A 133 -56.63 -3.98 2.06
N GLN A 134 -56.01 -3.85 0.88
CA GLN A 134 -54.79 -3.05 0.64
C GLN A 134 -54.99 -1.51 0.61
N LYS A 135 -55.79 -0.93 1.52
CA LYS A 135 -56.14 0.51 1.49
C LYS A 135 -55.95 1.29 2.80
N GLN A 136 -55.28 0.72 3.80
CA GLN A 136 -54.89 1.42 5.03
C GLN A 136 -53.36 1.60 5.17
N GLU A 137 -52.55 0.58 4.88
CA GLU A 137 -51.08 0.63 5.03
C GLU A 137 -50.40 1.71 4.16
N THR A 138 -51.02 2.13 3.06
CA THR A 138 -50.44 3.09 2.09
C THR A 138 -50.35 4.54 2.61
N LYS A 139 -50.99 4.87 3.75
CA LYS A 139 -51.05 6.25 4.26
C LYS A 139 -49.92 6.64 5.21
N GLU A 140 -49.49 5.76 6.11
CA GLU A 140 -48.48 6.11 7.13
C GLU A 140 -47.07 6.20 6.51
N SER A 141 -46.72 5.24 5.65
CA SER A 141 -45.51 5.27 4.81
C SER A 141 -45.34 6.57 4.00
N SER A 142 -46.46 7.17 3.58
CA SER A 142 -46.47 8.42 2.81
C SER A 142 -46.15 9.67 3.66
N GLN A 143 -46.32 9.64 4.98
CA GLN A 143 -46.07 10.80 5.84
C GLN A 143 -44.62 10.87 6.32
N GLU A 144 -44.00 9.76 6.71
CA GLU A 144 -42.60 9.76 7.16
C GLU A 144 -41.64 10.22 6.07
N GLN A 145 -41.79 9.72 4.83
CA GLN A 145 -40.99 10.16 3.68
C GLN A 145 -41.10 11.67 3.40
N SER A 146 -42.26 12.27 3.69
CA SER A 146 -42.48 13.71 3.50
C SER A 146 -41.72 14.59 4.50
N THR A 147 -41.30 14.03 5.64
CA THR A 147 -40.58 14.74 6.69
C THR A 147 -39.09 14.75 6.41
N SER A 148 -38.50 13.60 6.09
CA SER A 148 -37.07 13.45 5.80
C SER A 148 -36.63 14.27 4.59
N GLN A 149 -37.39 14.20 3.48
CA GLN A 149 -37.12 15.03 2.28
C GLN A 149 -37.13 16.53 2.59
N LYS A 150 -37.90 16.96 3.61
CA LYS A 150 -38.02 18.38 3.99
C LYS A 150 -36.82 18.89 4.80
N GLN A 151 -36.10 18.01 5.49
CA GLN A 151 -34.82 18.31 6.12
C GLN A 151 -33.69 18.31 5.09
N GLU A 152 -33.58 17.27 4.25
CA GLU A 152 -32.58 17.21 3.16
C GLU A 152 -32.66 18.41 2.21
N THR A 153 -33.87 18.83 1.83
CA THR A 153 -34.10 20.00 0.96
C THR A 153 -33.70 21.33 1.63
N LYS A 154 -33.55 21.36 2.96
CA LYS A 154 -33.10 22.54 3.70
C LYS A 154 -31.58 22.59 3.80
N GLU A 155 -30.94 21.51 4.26
CA GLU A 155 -29.47 21.40 4.30
C GLU A 155 -28.84 21.56 2.91
N THR A 156 -29.48 21.03 1.87
CA THR A 156 -29.02 21.19 0.48
C THR A 156 -29.07 22.65 0.02
N LYS A 157 -29.99 23.49 0.53
CA LYS A 157 -30.08 24.91 0.18
C LYS A 157 -29.08 25.77 0.94
N ASP A 158 -28.93 25.53 2.24
CA ASP A 158 -27.96 26.25 3.06
C ASP A 158 -26.53 25.95 2.56
N GLY A 159 -26.23 24.67 2.28
CA GLY A 159 -24.98 24.24 1.64
C GLY A 159 -24.79 24.73 0.20
N GLN A 160 -25.86 25.00 -0.56
CA GLN A 160 -25.76 25.64 -1.89
C GLN A 160 -25.44 27.14 -1.77
N GLN A 161 -26.02 27.87 -0.81
CA GLN A 161 -25.70 29.29 -0.61
C GLN A 161 -24.30 29.51 -0.03
N GLU A 162 -23.80 28.56 0.77
CA GLU A 162 -22.43 28.57 1.26
C GLU A 162 -21.43 28.21 0.13
N SER A 163 -21.75 27.19 -0.68
CA SER A 163 -20.96 26.82 -1.86
C SER A 163 -20.93 27.92 -2.95
N GLU A 164 -22.05 28.63 -3.20
CA GLU A 164 -22.09 29.78 -4.11
C GLU A 164 -21.37 31.04 -3.59
N LYS A 165 -21.01 31.10 -2.30
CA LYS A 165 -20.10 32.11 -1.77
C LYS A 165 -18.65 31.68 -1.98
N VAL A 166 -18.29 30.48 -1.53
CA VAL A 166 -16.93 29.94 -1.69
C VAL A 166 -16.52 29.91 -3.16
N SER A 167 -17.40 29.48 -4.08
CA SER A 167 -17.09 29.45 -5.51
C SER A 167 -16.92 30.83 -6.14
N LYS A 168 -17.43 31.91 -5.53
CA LYS A 168 -17.22 33.30 -5.98
C LYS A 168 -15.99 33.95 -5.34
N GLU A 169 -15.51 33.42 -4.22
CA GLU A 169 -14.26 33.84 -3.58
C GLU A 169 -13.04 33.13 -4.20
N GLU A 170 -13.20 31.92 -4.76
CA GLU A 170 -12.11 31.21 -5.45
C GLU A 170 -11.82 31.73 -6.88
N GLU A 171 -12.80 32.25 -7.62
CA GLU A 171 -12.61 32.80 -8.98
C GLU A 171 -11.92 34.20 -9.02
N GLN A 172 -11.56 34.77 -7.86
CA GLN A 172 -10.85 36.07 -7.77
C GLN A 172 -9.60 36.05 -6.88
N LYS A 173 -8.83 34.95 -6.90
CA LYS A 173 -7.41 35.03 -6.52
C LYS A 173 -6.60 35.71 -7.63
N GLU A 174 -6.29 36.99 -7.43
CA GLU A 174 -5.17 37.61 -8.14
C GLU A 174 -3.90 36.79 -7.87
N GLN A 175 -3.23 36.34 -8.92
CA GLN A 175 -2.01 35.52 -8.79
C GLN A 175 -0.91 36.38 -8.16
N GLU A 176 -0.37 35.93 -7.03
CA GLU A 176 0.59 36.72 -6.27
C GLU A 176 1.95 36.74 -6.99
N PRO A 177 2.44 37.92 -7.40
CA PRO A 177 3.66 38.04 -8.19
C PRO A 177 4.91 37.89 -7.33
N LEU A 178 5.98 37.35 -7.92
CA LEU A 178 7.26 37.17 -7.24
C LEU A 178 7.85 38.52 -6.77
N SER A 179 8.40 38.54 -5.56
CA SER A 179 9.06 39.70 -5.00
C SER A 179 10.41 39.96 -5.67
N ALA A 180 10.80 41.24 -5.79
CA ALA A 180 12.15 41.63 -6.20
C ALA A 180 13.21 41.39 -5.10
N SER A 181 12.80 41.07 -3.87
CA SER A 181 13.70 40.65 -2.78
C SER A 181 13.76 39.12 -2.71
N LEU A 182 14.95 38.59 -2.93
CA LEU A 182 15.25 37.16 -2.83
C LEU A 182 14.99 36.63 -1.42
N ASP A 183 15.34 37.38 -0.38
CA ASP A 183 15.11 37.05 1.04
C ASP A 183 13.61 36.90 1.33
N THR A 184 12.79 37.75 0.70
CA THR A 184 11.33 37.68 0.78
C THR A 184 10.80 36.43 0.09
N ASN A 185 11.32 36.10 -1.10
CA ASN A 185 10.98 34.87 -1.81
C ASN A 185 11.38 33.61 -1.02
N ILE A 186 12.60 33.56 -0.48
CA ILE A 186 13.09 32.45 0.35
C ILE A 186 12.21 32.27 1.59
N ARG A 187 11.85 33.37 2.29
CA ARG A 187 10.94 33.30 3.45
C ARG A 187 9.57 32.75 3.06
N ILE A 188 8.97 33.25 1.97
CA ILE A 188 7.64 32.81 1.51
C ILE A 188 7.65 31.33 1.08
N VAL A 189 8.72 30.85 0.44
CA VAL A 189 8.88 29.43 0.12
C VAL A 189 8.96 28.60 1.41
N LYS A 190 9.87 28.91 2.35
CA LYS A 190 10.02 28.19 3.62
C LYS A 190 8.73 28.18 4.45
N GLU A 191 8.03 29.31 4.50
CA GLU A 191 6.77 29.47 5.24
C GLU A 191 5.64 28.62 4.63
N ARG A 192 5.46 28.66 3.31
CA ARG A 192 4.39 27.90 2.61
C ARG A 192 4.64 26.41 2.53
N THR A 193 5.91 25.97 2.52
CA THR A 193 6.27 24.54 2.54
C THR A 193 6.54 24.01 3.95
N GLY A 194 6.48 24.87 4.98
CA GLY A 194 6.72 24.48 6.37
C GLY A 194 8.13 23.99 6.65
N ASP A 195 9.15 24.52 5.95
CA ASP A 195 10.56 24.09 5.99
C ASP A 195 10.75 22.57 5.75
N SER A 196 9.92 22.01 4.85
CA SER A 196 9.94 20.58 4.50
C SER A 196 11.32 20.12 4.03
N GLN A 197 11.85 19.07 4.66
CA GLN A 197 13.23 18.63 4.47
C GLN A 197 13.55 18.12 3.06
N ASP A 198 12.56 17.82 2.21
CA ASP A 198 12.75 17.40 0.81
C ASP A 198 12.83 18.56 -0.19
N ILE A 199 12.72 19.81 0.25
CA ILE A 199 12.82 21.00 -0.61
C ILE A 199 14.16 21.69 -0.37
N VAL A 200 15.03 21.63 -1.37
CA VAL A 200 16.38 22.18 -1.30
C VAL A 200 16.37 23.65 -1.74
N ILE A 201 16.87 24.51 -0.86
CA ILE A 201 17.04 25.94 -1.06
C ILE A 201 18.55 26.21 -1.09
N ARG A 202 19.09 26.48 -2.29
CA ARG A 202 20.53 26.59 -2.53
C ARG A 202 20.89 28.01 -2.98
N GLU A 203 21.22 28.84 -2.01
CA GLU A 203 21.68 30.21 -2.18
C GLU A 203 23.11 30.24 -2.77
N ILE A 204 23.36 31.19 -3.69
CA ILE A 204 24.67 31.44 -4.30
C ILE A 204 24.90 32.96 -4.35
N HIS A 205 26.07 33.36 -3.87
CA HIS A 205 26.53 34.74 -3.74
C HIS A 205 27.72 34.99 -4.67
N TYR A 206 27.76 36.12 -5.38
CA TYR A 206 28.86 36.47 -6.30
C TYR A 206 29.18 37.98 -6.38
N GLY A 207 30.31 38.30 -7.02
CA GLY A 207 30.93 39.64 -7.05
C GLY A 207 31.96 39.85 -5.93
N GLU A 208 32.87 40.82 -6.07
CA GLU A 208 33.95 41.11 -5.09
C GLU A 208 33.41 41.40 -3.67
N ASP A 209 32.20 41.97 -3.54
CA ASP A 209 31.51 42.24 -2.27
C ASP A 209 30.42 41.20 -1.88
N GLN A 210 30.28 40.09 -2.61
CA GLN A 210 29.15 39.14 -2.49
C GLN A 210 27.73 39.75 -2.66
N LYS A 211 27.61 40.96 -3.24
CA LYS A 211 26.36 41.73 -3.34
C LYS A 211 25.32 41.18 -4.34
N LEU A 212 25.68 40.22 -5.18
CA LEU A 212 24.75 39.58 -6.11
C LEU A 212 24.31 38.22 -5.57
N ASN A 213 23.08 38.17 -5.08
CA ASN A 213 22.48 36.97 -4.51
C ASN A 213 21.53 36.32 -5.50
N SER A 214 21.54 35.00 -5.54
CA SER A 214 20.58 34.17 -6.26
C SER A 214 20.28 32.90 -5.49
N CYS A 215 19.17 32.23 -5.78
CA CYS A 215 18.82 30.98 -5.15
C CYS A 215 18.21 30.00 -6.15
N PHE A 216 18.63 28.75 -6.05
CA PHE A 216 17.97 27.62 -6.68
C PHE A 216 16.99 26.97 -5.69
N PHE A 217 15.82 26.59 -6.17
CA PHE A 217 14.78 25.87 -5.42
C PHE A 217 14.41 24.61 -6.20
N TYR A 218 14.45 23.44 -5.57
CA TYR A 218 14.07 22.18 -6.20
C TYR A 218 13.64 21.12 -5.17
N THR A 219 12.89 20.10 -5.61
CA THR A 219 12.46 19.00 -4.73
C THR A 219 13.39 17.80 -4.90
N GLU A 220 14.07 17.39 -3.84
CA GLU A 220 15.01 16.27 -3.86
C GLU A 220 14.29 14.94 -4.17
N GLY A 221 14.90 14.13 -5.04
CA GLY A 221 14.31 12.88 -5.53
C GLY A 221 13.32 13.00 -6.70
N LEU A 222 12.91 14.24 -7.05
CA LEU A 222 12.15 14.54 -8.28
C LEU A 222 12.97 15.30 -9.34
N THR A 223 14.15 15.78 -8.98
CA THR A 223 15.11 16.48 -9.84
C THR A 223 16.38 15.65 -10.00
N ASP A 224 16.98 15.63 -11.20
CA ASP A 224 18.30 15.04 -11.40
C ASP A 224 19.41 15.89 -10.77
N ALA A 225 19.92 15.47 -9.62
CA ALA A 225 20.98 16.18 -8.90
C ALA A 225 22.33 16.18 -9.66
N ASN A 226 22.61 15.17 -10.49
CA ASN A 226 23.86 15.09 -11.27
C ASN A 226 23.80 16.05 -12.46
N ALA A 227 22.70 16.01 -13.22
CA ALA A 227 22.46 16.92 -14.34
C ALA A 227 22.36 18.38 -13.87
N PHE A 228 21.75 18.65 -12.71
CA PHE A 228 21.79 19.97 -12.08
C PHE A 228 23.22 20.43 -11.76
N HIS A 229 24.07 19.55 -11.23
CA HIS A 229 25.47 19.91 -10.96
C HIS A 229 26.25 20.20 -12.25
N GLN A 230 26.22 19.27 -13.20
CA GLN A 230 27.04 19.29 -14.42
C GLN A 230 26.58 20.32 -15.46
N PHE A 231 25.27 20.55 -15.60
CA PHE A 231 24.73 21.41 -16.67
C PHE A 231 24.21 22.77 -16.19
N VAL A 232 24.00 22.97 -14.88
CA VAL A 232 23.62 24.29 -14.32
C VAL A 232 24.71 24.86 -13.44
N LEU A 233 25.13 24.12 -12.40
CA LEU A 233 25.99 24.70 -11.35
C LEU A 233 27.43 24.90 -11.83
N GLU A 234 28.06 23.90 -12.44
CA GLU A 234 29.43 24.00 -12.96
C GLU A 234 29.57 25.10 -14.04
N PRO A 235 28.71 25.18 -15.09
CA PRO A 235 28.80 26.25 -16.09
C PRO A 235 28.57 27.65 -15.50
N LEU A 236 27.66 27.77 -14.53
CA LEU A 236 27.44 29.03 -13.81
C LEU A 236 28.69 29.47 -13.04
N MET A 237 29.32 28.55 -12.30
CA MET A 237 30.52 28.86 -11.50
C MET A 237 31.76 29.17 -12.37
N VAL A 238 31.89 28.54 -13.55
CA VAL A 238 32.95 28.87 -14.52
C VAL A 238 32.71 30.26 -15.11
N PHE A 239 31.50 30.54 -15.61
CA PHE A 239 31.18 31.84 -16.21
C PHE A 239 31.34 33.02 -15.25
N LEU A 240 30.93 32.84 -13.98
CA LEU A 240 31.11 33.83 -12.90
C LEU A 240 32.58 34.10 -12.55
N LYS A 241 33.51 33.25 -13.01
CA LYS A 241 34.97 33.39 -12.79
C LYS A 241 35.71 33.91 -14.02
N GLU A 242 35.22 33.65 -15.24
CA GLU A 242 35.89 34.04 -16.49
C GLU A 242 35.60 35.47 -16.95
N LYS A 243 34.47 36.07 -16.54
CA LYS A 243 34.14 37.46 -16.88
C LYS A 243 34.54 38.44 -15.79
N ASP A 244 35.14 39.56 -16.20
CA ASP A 244 35.28 40.76 -15.36
C ASP A 244 33.89 41.26 -14.94
N TRP A 245 33.54 40.99 -13.67
CA TRP A 245 32.26 41.33 -13.06
C TRP A 245 31.91 42.82 -13.14
N LYS A 246 32.92 43.68 -13.30
CA LYS A 246 32.85 45.15 -13.37
C LYS A 246 31.99 45.66 -14.53
N THR A 247 31.85 44.87 -15.60
CA THR A 247 31.02 45.22 -16.77
C THR A 247 29.61 44.61 -16.68
N PHE A 248 29.34 43.75 -15.71
CA PHE A 248 28.04 43.09 -15.59
C PHE A 248 27.05 43.95 -14.80
N ALA A 249 26.45 44.92 -15.49
CA ALA A 249 25.36 45.72 -14.96
C ALA A 249 24.19 44.81 -14.51
N VAL A 250 23.57 45.15 -13.38
CA VAL A 250 22.53 44.34 -12.72
C VAL A 250 21.18 44.52 -13.43
N SER A 251 21.10 44.03 -14.66
CA SER A 251 20.05 44.28 -15.64
C SER A 251 19.43 42.96 -16.13
N HIS A 252 18.11 42.87 -16.02
CA HIS A 252 17.28 41.74 -16.49
C HIS A 252 17.57 41.35 -17.95
N LYS A 253 18.03 42.28 -18.79
CA LYS A 253 18.27 42.05 -20.22
C LYS A 253 19.54 41.25 -20.53
N ASP A 254 20.49 41.22 -19.60
CA ASP A 254 21.83 40.66 -19.85
C ASP A 254 22.00 39.24 -19.31
N TRP A 255 21.14 38.82 -18.37
CA TRP A 255 21.17 37.46 -17.80
C TRP A 255 20.29 36.46 -18.56
N LEU A 256 19.19 36.89 -19.20
CA LEU A 256 18.39 36.05 -20.09
C LEU A 256 19.23 35.43 -21.22
N PRO A 257 19.97 36.20 -22.03
CA PRO A 257 20.82 35.64 -23.09
C PRO A 257 22.01 34.84 -22.57
N PHE A 258 22.31 34.87 -21.26
CA PHE A 258 23.27 33.98 -20.62
C PHE A 258 22.61 32.65 -20.26
N ILE A 259 21.48 32.67 -19.54
CA ILE A 259 20.69 31.46 -19.22
C ILE A 259 20.31 30.71 -20.50
N GLU A 260 19.78 31.42 -21.51
CA GLU A 260 19.40 30.87 -22.82
C GLU A 260 20.57 30.35 -23.68
N LYS A 261 21.82 30.69 -23.37
CA LYS A 261 23.00 30.22 -24.14
C LYS A 261 23.85 29.21 -23.40
N SER A 262 24.00 29.36 -22.08
CA SER A 262 24.81 28.48 -21.25
C SER A 262 24.03 27.27 -20.72
N LEU A 263 22.69 27.34 -20.64
CA LEU A 263 21.84 26.20 -20.30
C LEU A 263 21.24 25.49 -21.53
N LEU A 264 21.67 25.81 -22.76
CA LEU A 264 21.25 25.12 -24.00
C LEU A 264 21.32 23.58 -23.98
N PRO A 265 22.25 22.92 -23.25
CA PRO A 265 22.25 21.46 -23.13
C PRO A 265 21.02 20.89 -22.40
N ILE A 266 20.27 21.73 -21.67
CA ILE A 266 19.11 21.34 -20.87
C ILE A 266 17.83 21.61 -21.67
N GLY A 267 16.94 20.61 -21.75
CA GLY A 267 15.78 20.57 -22.64
C GLY A 267 14.62 21.54 -22.34
N GLY A 268 14.89 22.72 -21.81
CA GLY A 268 13.89 23.78 -21.64
C GLY A 268 14.20 24.75 -20.50
N VAL A 269 14.19 26.05 -20.83
CA VAL A 269 14.09 27.14 -19.86
C VAL A 269 12.79 27.90 -20.14
N SER A 270 12.08 28.35 -19.10
CA SER A 270 10.97 29.29 -19.23
C SER A 270 11.02 30.35 -18.14
N GLU A 271 10.50 31.55 -18.41
CA GLU A 271 10.24 32.52 -17.34
C GLU A 271 9.11 32.04 -16.41
N ILE A 272 9.07 32.61 -15.21
CA ILE A 272 8.03 32.45 -14.18
C ILE A 272 7.78 33.85 -13.59
N GLU A 273 6.51 34.22 -13.39
CA GLU A 273 6.16 35.54 -12.82
C GLU A 273 5.46 35.45 -11.45
N ASN A 274 4.79 34.33 -11.14
CA ASN A 274 3.92 34.20 -9.97
C ASN A 274 4.33 33.04 -9.03
N TYR A 275 3.97 33.14 -7.74
CA TYR A 275 4.30 32.10 -6.76
C TYR A 275 3.63 30.75 -7.05
N ASP A 276 2.40 30.74 -7.58
CA ASP A 276 1.67 29.49 -7.85
C ASP A 276 2.35 28.65 -8.94
N GLU A 277 2.92 29.32 -9.95
CA GLU A 277 3.77 28.69 -10.97
C GLU A 277 5.06 28.14 -10.36
N LEU A 278 5.74 28.92 -9.52
CA LEU A 278 6.96 28.50 -8.79
C LEU A 278 6.71 27.22 -7.99
N PHE A 279 5.65 27.17 -7.17
CA PHE A 279 5.34 25.96 -6.40
C PHE A 279 4.95 24.80 -7.31
N THR A 280 4.12 25.03 -8.33
CA THR A 280 3.67 23.99 -9.27
C THR A 280 4.84 23.32 -9.99
N PHE A 281 5.83 24.09 -10.46
CA PHE A 281 7.01 23.57 -11.16
C PHE A 281 8.06 22.97 -10.20
N MET A 282 8.37 23.63 -9.08
CA MET A 282 9.31 23.12 -8.07
C MET A 282 8.88 21.75 -7.52
N LEU A 283 7.60 21.61 -7.16
CA LEU A 283 7.02 20.36 -6.66
C LEU A 283 6.75 19.35 -7.78
N SER A 284 6.76 19.79 -9.05
CA SER A 284 6.81 18.88 -10.20
C SER A 284 8.20 18.28 -10.42
N GLY A 285 9.24 18.70 -9.70
CA GLY A 285 10.63 18.23 -9.87
C GLY A 285 11.52 19.10 -10.74
N GLU A 286 11.06 20.29 -11.12
CA GLU A 286 11.87 21.25 -11.89
C GLU A 286 12.73 22.10 -10.96
N VAL A 287 13.84 22.62 -11.51
CA VAL A 287 14.68 23.58 -10.79
C VAL A 287 14.18 24.99 -11.08
N ILE A 288 13.98 25.79 -10.03
CA ILE A 288 13.62 27.21 -10.13
C ILE A 288 14.83 28.06 -9.74
N PHE A 289 15.19 29.02 -10.58
CA PHE A 289 16.26 29.99 -10.33
C PHE A 289 15.68 31.39 -10.14
N LEU A 290 15.94 32.01 -8.98
CA LEU A 290 15.59 33.40 -8.68
C LEU A 290 16.85 34.25 -8.44
N MET A 291 16.80 35.53 -8.76
CA MET A 291 17.89 36.49 -8.60
C MET A 291 17.43 37.76 -7.87
N GLN A 292 18.28 38.29 -6.98
CA GLN A 292 18.03 39.54 -6.27
C GLN A 292 17.80 40.71 -7.23
N GLY A 293 16.75 41.50 -6.96
CA GLY A 293 16.35 42.65 -7.79
C GLY A 293 15.45 42.31 -8.99
N ASN A 294 15.28 41.03 -9.34
CA ASN A 294 14.38 40.62 -10.43
C ASN A 294 13.00 40.17 -9.90
N LYS A 295 11.93 40.55 -10.63
CA LYS A 295 10.57 40.05 -10.40
C LYS A 295 10.24 38.79 -11.21
N LYS A 296 11.10 38.38 -12.14
CA LYS A 296 10.97 37.11 -12.86
C LYS A 296 11.90 36.04 -12.30
N GLY A 297 11.38 34.82 -12.20
CA GLY A 297 12.14 33.60 -12.01
C GLY A 297 12.36 32.86 -13.34
N TYR A 298 13.19 31.82 -13.30
CA TYR A 298 13.43 30.92 -14.43
C TYR A 298 13.23 29.47 -14.02
N ARG A 299 12.37 28.75 -14.74
CA ARG A 299 12.29 27.28 -14.71
C ARG A 299 13.44 26.71 -15.51
N ILE A 300 14.05 25.64 -15.03
CA ILE A 300 15.06 24.83 -15.73
C ILE A 300 14.59 23.38 -15.71
N SER A 301 14.42 22.80 -16.90
CA SER A 301 13.82 21.47 -17.13
C SER A 301 14.78 20.34 -16.75
N LEU A 302 14.71 19.85 -15.51
CA LEU A 302 15.63 18.85 -14.93
C LEU A 302 14.91 17.74 -14.14
N LYS A 303 13.61 17.60 -14.38
CA LYS A 303 12.76 16.59 -13.76
C LYS A 303 13.25 15.16 -14.06
N SER A 304 13.63 14.43 -13.01
CA SER A 304 14.07 13.03 -13.06
C SER A 304 13.79 12.37 -11.73
N TRP A 305 13.13 11.21 -11.75
CA TRP A 305 12.73 10.46 -10.56
C TRP A 305 12.96 8.97 -10.79
N LYS A 306 13.31 8.24 -9.73
CA LYS A 306 13.42 6.77 -9.79
C LYS A 306 12.02 6.17 -9.73
N ASP A 307 11.70 5.27 -10.65
CA ASP A 307 10.49 4.45 -10.61
C ASP A 307 10.84 3.10 -9.92
N ARG A 308 10.03 2.64 -8.95
CA ARG A 308 10.13 1.26 -8.44
C ARG A 308 9.26 0.35 -9.31
N GLY A 309 9.72 -0.87 -9.52
CA GLY A 309 8.93 -1.94 -10.13
C GLY A 309 7.71 -2.39 -9.31
N VAL A 310 7.07 -3.44 -9.81
CA VAL A 310 5.78 -3.97 -9.32
C VAL A 310 5.85 -4.40 -7.84
N PRO A 311 4.82 -4.11 -7.00
CA PRO A 311 4.71 -4.63 -5.64
C PRO A 311 4.80 -6.16 -5.60
N GLU A 312 5.58 -6.70 -4.68
CA GLU A 312 5.71 -8.14 -4.52
C GLU A 312 4.69 -8.74 -3.55
N THR A 313 4.16 -7.98 -2.59
CA THR A 313 3.33 -8.54 -1.50
C THR A 313 1.84 -8.28 -1.73
N GLU A 314 1.44 -7.05 -1.99
CA GLU A 314 0.04 -6.65 -2.19
C GLU A 314 -0.37 -6.68 -3.68
N GLY A 315 -0.74 -7.87 -4.19
CA GLY A 315 -1.24 -8.05 -5.56
C GLY A 315 -2.44 -7.16 -5.93
N VAL A 316 -2.50 -6.75 -7.20
CA VAL A 316 -3.52 -5.81 -7.74
C VAL A 316 -4.11 -6.34 -9.05
N VAL A 317 -5.43 -6.51 -9.07
CA VAL A 317 -6.26 -6.75 -10.26
C VAL A 317 -6.44 -5.44 -11.04
N ARG A 318 -6.73 -4.34 -10.34
CA ARG A 318 -6.94 -3.01 -10.94
C ARG A 318 -6.44 -1.87 -10.05
N GLY A 319 -5.37 -1.21 -10.50
CA GLY A 319 -4.80 -0.03 -9.85
C GLY A 319 -3.36 0.22 -10.32
N PRO A 320 -2.68 1.22 -9.75
CA PRO A 320 -1.22 1.34 -9.83
C PRO A 320 -0.50 0.06 -9.42
N ARG A 321 0.66 -0.17 -10.03
CA ARG A 321 1.61 -1.25 -9.68
C ARG A 321 2.93 -0.64 -9.21
N GLU A 322 2.82 0.35 -8.34
CA GLU A 322 3.95 1.02 -7.70
C GLU A 322 4.00 0.60 -6.24
N SER A 323 5.21 0.41 -5.72
CA SER A 323 5.49 0.14 -4.31
C SER A 323 6.53 1.15 -3.80
N PHE A 324 6.54 1.41 -2.50
CA PHE A 324 7.64 2.11 -1.83
C PHE A 324 8.95 1.31 -1.92
N SER A 325 10.10 1.97 -1.80
CA SER A 325 11.40 1.32 -1.67
C SER A 325 11.97 1.42 -0.26
N GLU A 326 13.05 0.69 -0.04
CA GLU A 326 13.87 0.69 1.16
C GLU A 326 14.62 2.03 1.35
N THR A 327 14.40 3.02 0.47
CA THR A 327 15.05 4.33 0.47
C THR A 327 14.03 5.45 0.72
N MET A 328 14.10 6.07 1.90
CA MET A 328 13.28 7.21 2.34
C MET A 328 12.99 8.22 1.22
N ARG A 329 14.02 8.64 0.49
CA ARG A 329 13.90 9.72 -0.51
C ARG A 329 13.19 9.32 -1.80
N THR A 330 13.16 8.03 -2.13
CA THR A 330 12.29 7.52 -3.19
C THR A 330 10.83 7.53 -2.73
N ASN A 331 10.57 7.23 -1.46
CA ASN A 331 9.21 7.20 -0.90
C ASN A 331 8.58 8.59 -0.83
N THR A 332 9.33 9.60 -0.38
CA THR A 332 8.87 10.99 -0.38
C THR A 332 8.63 11.51 -1.80
N ALA A 333 9.48 11.15 -2.76
CA ALA A 333 9.30 11.50 -4.17
C ALA A 333 8.04 10.86 -4.79
N LEU A 334 7.76 9.58 -4.51
CA LEU A 334 6.54 8.89 -4.96
C LEU A 334 5.26 9.56 -4.42
N LEU A 335 5.31 10.10 -3.19
CA LEU A 335 4.19 10.83 -2.58
C LEU A 335 4.05 12.25 -3.13
N ARG A 336 5.15 13.02 -3.26
CA ARG A 336 5.14 14.34 -3.91
C ARG A 336 4.63 14.27 -5.36
N ARG A 337 4.97 13.20 -6.10
CA ARG A 337 4.47 12.94 -7.46
C ARG A 337 2.95 12.75 -7.51
N ARG A 338 2.32 12.33 -6.42
CA ARG A 338 0.86 12.10 -6.29
C ARG A 338 0.14 13.30 -5.66
N ILE A 339 0.79 14.02 -4.76
CA ILE A 339 0.27 15.21 -4.05
C ILE A 339 1.20 16.40 -4.34
N ASN A 340 1.01 17.01 -5.51
CA ASN A 340 1.63 18.29 -5.84
C ASN A 340 0.90 19.42 -5.08
N SER A 341 1.33 19.68 -3.85
CA SER A 341 0.87 20.81 -3.04
C SER A 341 1.94 21.26 -2.04
N PRO A 342 2.18 22.57 -1.86
CA PRO A 342 3.10 23.07 -0.84
C PRO A 342 2.60 22.78 0.59
N ARG A 343 1.29 22.56 0.77
CA ARG A 343 0.69 22.18 2.07
C ARG A 343 1.09 20.77 2.53
N LEU A 344 1.62 19.92 1.66
CA LEU A 344 2.21 18.64 2.07
C LEU A 344 3.56 18.93 2.76
N ARG A 345 3.66 18.63 4.05
CA ARG A 345 4.86 18.88 4.88
C ARG A 345 5.61 17.58 5.17
N LEU A 346 6.92 17.69 5.35
CA LEU A 346 7.82 16.57 5.70
C LEU A 346 8.76 16.95 6.85
N GLU A 347 8.55 16.35 8.02
CA GLU A 347 9.33 16.53 9.25
C GLU A 347 10.17 15.28 9.55
N GLY A 348 11.47 15.33 9.30
CA GLY A 348 12.40 14.24 9.58
C GLY A 348 13.05 14.32 10.97
N LYS A 349 13.16 13.16 11.63
CA LYS A 349 13.80 12.93 12.93
C LYS A 349 14.80 11.77 12.80
N THR A 350 15.78 11.71 13.71
CA THR A 350 16.75 10.62 13.81
C THR A 350 16.47 9.84 15.10
N ILE A 351 16.19 8.54 15.01
CA ILE A 351 15.77 7.71 16.15
C ILE A 351 16.68 6.46 16.26
N GLY A 352 16.91 5.98 17.48
CA GLY A 352 17.81 4.86 17.79
C GLY A 352 19.21 5.33 18.18
N ASP A 353 19.86 4.68 19.16
CA ASP A 353 21.12 5.16 19.73
C ASP A 353 22.40 4.68 19.03
N ILE A 354 22.37 3.49 18.44
CA ILE A 354 23.46 2.92 17.65
C ILE A 354 23.20 3.08 16.15
N THR A 355 21.99 2.76 15.68
CA THR A 355 21.70 2.82 14.22
C THR A 355 21.45 4.22 13.69
N LYS A 356 20.95 5.14 14.54
CA LYS A 356 20.57 6.53 14.17
C LYS A 356 19.74 6.56 12.88
N THR A 357 18.69 5.73 12.85
CA THR A 357 17.80 5.52 11.71
C THR A 357 16.97 6.77 11.43
N GLN A 358 16.83 7.15 10.16
CA GLN A 358 16.03 8.31 9.74
C GLN A 358 14.53 7.93 9.66
N VAL A 359 13.69 8.75 10.28
CA VAL A 359 12.23 8.58 10.36
C VAL A 359 11.57 9.89 9.96
N SER A 360 10.63 9.88 9.02
CA SER A 360 9.98 11.10 8.55
C SER A 360 8.46 11.05 8.70
N ILE A 361 7.91 12.10 9.32
CA ILE A 361 6.49 12.35 9.45
C ILE A 361 6.04 13.16 8.22
N MET A 362 5.04 12.67 7.49
CA MET A 362 4.46 13.38 6.34
C MET A 362 2.95 13.59 6.55
N PHE A 363 2.47 14.81 6.30
CA PHE A 363 1.07 15.21 6.53
C PHE A 363 0.67 16.39 5.64
N ILE A 364 -0.63 16.64 5.46
CA ILE A 364 -1.11 17.85 4.77
C ILE A 364 -1.60 18.88 5.78
N ASP A 365 -0.88 20.00 5.86
CA ASP A 365 -1.18 21.14 6.72
C ASP A 365 -2.58 21.71 6.48
N GLY A 366 -3.28 21.99 7.57
CA GLY A 366 -4.69 22.42 7.57
C GLY A 366 -5.71 21.37 7.15
N ILE A 367 -5.29 20.16 6.75
CA ILE A 367 -6.19 19.01 6.60
C ILE A 367 -6.08 18.12 7.83
N ALA A 368 -4.88 17.64 8.17
CA ALA A 368 -4.65 16.79 9.35
C ALA A 368 -4.98 17.53 10.67
N ASP A 369 -5.44 16.80 11.70
CA ASP A 369 -5.63 17.36 13.04
C ASP A 369 -4.30 17.51 13.78
N ASN A 370 -4.01 18.74 14.20
CA ASN A 370 -2.81 19.09 14.96
C ASN A 370 -2.65 18.24 16.24
N LYS A 371 -3.73 17.84 16.90
CA LYS A 371 -3.68 17.00 18.12
C LYS A 371 -3.09 15.62 17.84
N VAL A 372 -3.49 15.03 16.71
CA VAL A 372 -2.98 13.72 16.26
C VAL A 372 -1.50 13.89 15.88
N LEU A 373 -1.16 14.98 15.20
CA LEU A 373 0.23 15.29 14.82
C LEU A 373 1.15 15.52 16.01
N ASP A 374 0.69 16.24 17.04
CA ASP A 374 1.44 16.48 18.27
C ASP A 374 1.58 15.20 19.12
N GLU A 375 0.57 14.31 19.12
CA GLU A 375 0.68 12.98 19.73
C GLU A 375 1.67 12.09 18.96
N VAL A 376 1.64 12.08 17.62
CA VAL A 376 2.63 11.35 16.79
C VAL A 376 4.04 11.84 17.06
N ARG A 377 4.28 13.17 17.06
CA ARG A 377 5.56 13.77 17.45
C ARG A 377 5.97 13.31 18.85
N SER A 378 5.05 13.43 19.83
CA SER A 378 5.35 13.12 21.23
C SER A 378 5.56 11.63 21.51
N ARG A 379 5.02 10.70 20.70
CA ARG A 379 5.35 9.26 20.80
C ARG A 379 6.72 8.97 20.20
N LEU A 380 7.01 9.48 19.00
CA LEU A 380 8.31 9.31 18.35
C LEU A 380 9.46 9.91 19.18
N ASP A 381 9.22 11.05 19.84
CA ASP A 381 10.20 11.70 20.74
C ASP A 381 10.37 11.01 22.11
N ARG A 382 9.64 9.92 22.39
CA ARG A 382 9.81 9.05 23.59
C ARG A 382 10.49 7.71 23.27
N ILE A 383 10.89 7.46 22.02
CA ILE A 383 11.51 6.20 21.62
C ILE A 383 12.99 6.16 22.04
N GLU A 384 13.27 5.47 23.13
CA GLU A 384 14.62 5.11 23.59
C GLU A 384 14.90 3.64 23.24
N ILE A 385 15.74 3.40 22.22
CA ILE A 385 16.10 2.06 21.71
C ILE A 385 17.50 2.09 21.09
N ASP A 386 18.25 0.97 21.16
CA ASP A 386 19.57 0.87 20.52
C ASP A 386 19.50 1.01 18.99
N GLY A 387 18.43 0.57 18.34
CA GLY A 387 18.31 0.70 16.89
C GLY A 387 16.98 0.25 16.31
N ILE A 388 16.74 0.68 15.07
CA ILE A 388 15.52 0.39 14.30
C ILE A 388 15.95 -0.26 12.99
N LEU A 389 15.54 -1.51 12.81
CA LEU A 389 15.82 -2.32 11.61
C LEU A 389 14.60 -2.46 10.68
N GLU A 390 13.39 -2.27 11.22
CA GLU A 390 12.12 -2.38 10.50
C GLU A 390 11.13 -1.38 11.09
N SER A 391 10.17 -0.90 10.27
CA SER A 391 9.06 -0.05 10.71
C SER A 391 8.20 -0.70 11.79
N GLY A 392 8.14 -2.03 11.86
CA GLY A 392 7.43 -2.77 12.91
C GLY A 392 7.92 -2.43 14.33
N TYR A 393 9.20 -2.08 14.49
CA TYR A 393 9.74 -1.66 15.80
C TYR A 393 9.15 -0.31 16.22
N ILE A 394 8.85 0.57 15.26
CA ILE A 394 8.15 1.84 15.53
C ILE A 394 6.66 1.56 15.76
N GLU A 395 6.03 0.69 14.96
CA GLU A 395 4.61 0.30 15.10
C GLU A 395 4.29 -0.16 16.53
N GLU A 396 5.09 -1.07 17.09
CA GLU A 396 4.94 -1.55 18.48
C GLU A 396 5.11 -0.43 19.51
N LEU A 397 6.11 0.44 19.34
CA LEU A 397 6.45 1.51 20.29
C LEU A 397 5.52 2.74 20.24
N ILE A 398 4.74 2.92 19.17
CA ILE A 398 3.76 4.02 19.06
C ILE A 398 2.30 3.58 19.27
N GLN A 399 2.03 2.29 19.48
CA GLN A 399 0.67 1.74 19.59
C GLN A 399 -0.04 2.20 20.88
N ASP A 400 -1.33 2.54 20.80
CA ASP A 400 -2.14 2.97 21.96
C ASP A 400 -2.36 1.84 22.99
N GLU A 401 -2.58 0.62 22.49
CA GLU A 401 -3.01 -0.55 23.27
C GLU A 401 -2.17 -1.78 22.88
N PRO A 402 -0.97 -1.97 23.44
CA PRO A 402 -0.03 -3.03 23.01
C PRO A 402 -0.50 -4.45 23.36
N TYR A 403 -1.42 -4.61 24.32
CA TYR A 403 -2.04 -5.90 24.66
C TYR A 403 -3.34 -6.17 23.88
N SER A 404 -3.80 -5.23 23.05
CA SER A 404 -4.97 -5.46 22.20
C SER A 404 -4.57 -6.30 20.99
N PRO A 405 -5.34 -7.34 20.62
CA PRO A 405 -5.11 -8.07 19.37
C PRO A 405 -5.43 -7.23 18.13
N PHE A 406 -6.13 -6.10 18.27
CA PHE A 406 -6.54 -5.23 17.16
C PHE A 406 -5.50 -4.14 16.88
N PRO A 407 -4.96 -4.04 15.66
CA PRO A 407 -3.97 -3.03 15.30
C PRO A 407 -4.59 -1.61 15.27
N THR A 408 -3.93 -0.65 15.92
CA THR A 408 -4.30 0.79 15.87
C THR A 408 -3.44 1.61 14.91
N VAL A 409 -2.53 0.95 14.19
CA VAL A 409 -1.68 1.47 13.10
C VAL A 409 -1.97 0.65 11.83
N HIS A 410 -1.78 1.24 10.65
CA HIS A 410 -1.93 0.54 9.37
C HIS A 410 -0.68 0.70 8.50
N HIS A 411 0.09 -0.37 8.34
CA HIS A 411 1.20 -0.43 7.38
C HIS A 411 0.72 -0.81 5.96
N THR A 412 1.40 -0.30 4.95
CA THR A 412 1.20 -0.67 3.53
C THR A 412 2.46 -0.41 2.70
N GLU A 413 2.65 -1.18 1.62
CA GLU A 413 3.71 -0.91 0.62
C GLU A 413 3.27 0.12 -0.44
N LYS A 414 2.01 0.56 -0.44
CA LYS A 414 1.39 1.28 -1.55
C LYS A 414 1.39 2.82 -1.42
N PRO A 415 2.04 3.56 -2.36
CA PRO A 415 2.03 5.02 -2.36
C PRO A 415 0.67 5.67 -2.64
N ASP A 416 -0.27 4.97 -3.28
CA ASP A 416 -1.62 5.48 -3.56
C ASP A 416 -2.57 5.37 -2.35
N VAL A 417 -2.46 4.31 -1.55
CA VAL A 417 -3.13 4.15 -0.25
C VAL A 417 -2.69 5.26 0.71
N VAL A 418 -1.39 5.48 0.85
CA VAL A 418 -0.82 6.55 1.68
C VAL A 418 -1.26 7.93 1.18
N ALA A 419 -1.19 8.20 -0.13
CA ALA A 419 -1.67 9.46 -0.69
C ALA A 419 -3.17 9.69 -0.45
N GLY A 420 -4.00 8.64 -0.53
CA GLY A 420 -5.42 8.69 -0.18
C GLY A 420 -5.64 9.07 1.29
N GLY A 421 -4.91 8.43 2.21
CA GLY A 421 -4.99 8.74 3.65
C GLY A 421 -4.51 10.15 4.00
N LEU A 422 -3.44 10.64 3.38
CA LEU A 422 -2.96 12.02 3.53
C LEU A 422 -4.03 13.04 3.10
N LEU A 423 -4.74 12.77 2.00
CA LEU A 423 -5.87 13.60 1.53
C LEU A 423 -7.13 13.50 2.40
N GLU A 424 -7.16 12.56 3.34
CA GLU A 424 -8.20 12.36 4.36
C GLU A 424 -7.84 12.95 5.73
N GLY A 425 -6.64 13.50 5.90
CA GLY A 425 -6.16 14.04 7.18
C GLY A 425 -5.39 13.06 8.06
N ARG A 426 -5.12 11.83 7.57
CA ARG A 426 -4.17 10.91 8.23
C ARG A 426 -2.72 11.37 8.02
N ILE A 427 -1.85 10.87 8.88
CA ILE A 427 -0.42 11.15 8.90
C ILE A 427 0.32 9.88 8.49
N ALA A 428 1.37 10.03 7.68
CA ALA A 428 2.26 8.96 7.30
C ALA A 428 3.56 9.03 8.11
N ILE A 429 4.07 7.90 8.57
CA ILE A 429 5.40 7.76 9.17
C ILE A 429 6.21 6.82 8.27
N ILE A 430 7.20 7.39 7.59
CA ILE A 430 8.13 6.70 6.72
C ILE A 430 9.38 6.38 7.54
N VAL A 431 9.96 5.19 7.37
CA VAL A 431 11.17 4.74 8.05
C VAL A 431 12.20 4.34 6.98
N ASP A 432 13.45 4.79 7.13
CA ASP A 432 14.50 4.46 6.16
C ASP A 432 14.96 2.99 6.33
N GLY A 433 15.28 2.33 5.22
CA GLY A 433 15.62 0.90 5.19
C GLY A 433 14.45 -0.07 4.98
N THR A 434 13.19 0.39 4.94
CA THR A 434 12.00 -0.47 4.77
C THR A 434 11.02 0.08 3.71
N PRO A 435 10.37 -0.80 2.91
CA PRO A 435 9.32 -0.41 1.96
C PRO A 435 7.93 -0.29 2.61
N MET A 436 7.80 -0.42 3.92
CA MET A 436 6.52 -0.30 4.63
C MET A 436 6.36 1.08 5.26
N VAL A 437 5.30 1.79 4.89
CA VAL A 437 4.94 3.09 5.48
C VAL A 437 3.79 2.91 6.45
N LEU A 438 3.91 3.47 7.66
CA LEU A 438 2.88 3.41 8.69
C LEU A 438 1.89 4.57 8.51
N MET A 439 0.60 4.30 8.61
CA MET A 439 -0.48 5.28 8.57
C MET A 439 -1.21 5.36 9.90
N VAL A 440 -1.39 6.58 10.40
CA VAL A 440 -2.04 6.87 11.70
C VAL A 440 -2.99 8.08 11.59
N PRO A 441 -4.15 8.09 12.28
CA PRO A 441 -4.76 6.95 12.95
C PRO A 441 -5.20 5.85 11.96
N ALA A 442 -5.40 4.64 12.47
CA ALA A 442 -6.06 3.56 11.76
C ALA A 442 -7.39 3.20 12.44
N LEU A 443 -8.46 3.04 11.66
CA LEU A 443 -9.80 2.73 12.14
C LEU A 443 -10.27 1.34 11.71
N PHE A 444 -11.17 0.73 12.49
CA PHE A 444 -11.68 -0.62 12.23
C PHE A 444 -12.19 -0.83 10.79
N ASN A 445 -12.89 0.15 10.22
CA ASN A 445 -13.42 0.05 8.85
C ASN A 445 -12.34 0.02 7.76
N GLN A 446 -11.18 0.65 7.99
CA GLN A 446 -10.13 0.79 6.98
C GLN A 446 -9.46 -0.55 6.64
N PHE A 447 -9.33 -1.46 7.61
CA PHE A 447 -8.78 -2.81 7.41
C PHE A 447 -9.63 -3.70 6.47
N PHE A 448 -10.86 -3.29 6.14
CA PHE A 448 -11.75 -3.97 5.19
C PHE A 448 -11.92 -3.21 3.86
N GLN A 449 -11.23 -2.08 3.71
CA GLN A 449 -11.19 -1.29 2.48
C GLN A 449 -9.91 -1.60 1.70
N ALA A 450 -10.02 -1.66 0.38
CA ALA A 450 -8.88 -1.84 -0.52
C ALA A 450 -8.77 -0.65 -1.48
N ALA A 451 -7.57 -0.33 -1.97
CA ALA A 451 -7.40 0.74 -2.98
C ALA A 451 -8.28 0.52 -4.22
N GLU A 452 -8.40 -0.73 -4.65
CA GLU A 452 -9.23 -1.17 -5.78
C GLU A 452 -10.71 -0.79 -5.62
N ASP A 453 -11.22 -0.72 -4.38
CA ASP A 453 -12.60 -0.32 -4.10
C ASP A 453 -12.91 1.05 -4.69
N TYR A 454 -11.92 1.94 -4.76
CA TYR A 454 -12.04 3.30 -5.26
C TYR A 454 -11.89 3.39 -6.78
N TYR A 455 -11.13 2.47 -7.38
CA TYR A 455 -10.87 2.42 -8.83
C TYR A 455 -11.95 1.69 -9.63
N GLU A 456 -12.72 0.80 -8.99
CA GLU A 456 -13.87 0.13 -9.59
C GLU A 456 -15.18 0.93 -9.51
N ARG A 457 -16.24 0.41 -10.14
CA ARG A 457 -17.60 0.98 -10.05
C ARG A 457 -18.15 0.86 -8.62
N SER A 458 -18.71 1.95 -8.10
CA SER A 458 -19.21 2.04 -6.71
C SER A 458 -20.18 0.93 -6.29
N LEU A 459 -21.05 0.47 -7.19
CA LEU A 459 -21.96 -0.65 -6.94
C LEU A 459 -21.21 -1.98 -6.74
N ILE A 460 -20.22 -2.28 -7.58
CA ILE A 460 -19.41 -3.51 -7.51
C ILE A 460 -18.56 -3.47 -6.23
N SER A 461 -17.88 -2.35 -5.99
CA SER A 461 -17.14 -2.09 -4.76
C SER A 461 -18.00 -2.28 -3.50
N SER A 462 -19.22 -1.76 -3.48
CA SER A 462 -20.13 -1.90 -2.33
C SER A 462 -20.55 -3.36 -2.09
N LEU A 463 -20.84 -4.13 -3.15
CA LEU A 463 -21.14 -5.55 -3.01
C LEU A 463 -19.93 -6.34 -2.48
N ILE A 464 -18.71 -6.02 -2.93
CA ILE A 464 -17.48 -6.64 -2.43
C ILE A 464 -17.22 -6.26 -0.98
N ARG A 465 -17.43 -4.99 -0.57
CA ARG A 465 -17.31 -4.59 0.84
C ARG A 465 -18.32 -5.30 1.73
N ILE A 466 -19.59 -5.40 1.32
CA ILE A 466 -20.62 -6.18 2.04
C ILE A 466 -20.18 -7.65 2.17
N LEU A 467 -19.65 -8.25 1.11
CA LEU A 467 -19.10 -9.60 1.15
C LEU A 467 -17.93 -9.73 2.15
N ARG A 468 -17.00 -8.76 2.22
CA ARG A 468 -15.93 -8.75 3.23
C ARG A 468 -16.47 -8.72 4.67
N PHE A 469 -17.51 -7.94 4.95
CA PHE A 469 -18.14 -7.92 6.28
C PHE A 469 -18.84 -9.24 6.60
N ILE A 470 -19.50 -9.89 5.62
CA ILE A 470 -20.07 -11.24 5.80
C ILE A 470 -18.95 -12.26 6.07
N CYS A 471 -17.86 -12.23 5.30
CA CYS A 471 -16.70 -13.10 5.50
C CYS A 471 -15.98 -12.86 6.84
N LEU A 472 -15.99 -11.64 7.39
CA LEU A 472 -15.53 -11.38 8.76
C LEU A 472 -16.35 -12.16 9.79
N PHE A 473 -17.69 -12.08 9.71
CA PHE A 473 -18.55 -12.82 10.66
C PHE A 473 -18.39 -14.34 10.50
N ILE A 474 -18.25 -14.85 9.28
CA ILE A 474 -18.00 -16.27 9.02
C ILE A 474 -16.63 -16.70 9.59
N SER A 475 -15.55 -15.96 9.25
CA SER A 475 -14.17 -16.25 9.69
C SER A 475 -14.01 -16.23 11.22
N LEU A 476 -14.80 -15.41 11.92
CA LEU A 476 -14.76 -15.30 13.38
C LEU A 476 -15.69 -16.30 14.09
N LEU A 477 -16.91 -16.50 13.59
CA LEU A 477 -17.99 -17.18 14.32
C LEU A 477 -18.25 -18.62 13.86
N ALA A 478 -17.98 -19.00 12.61
CA ALA A 478 -18.49 -20.27 12.08
C ALA A 478 -18.02 -21.53 12.85
N PRO A 479 -16.74 -21.69 13.24
CA PRO A 479 -16.31 -22.83 14.05
C PRO A 479 -16.91 -22.81 15.45
N ALA A 480 -16.95 -21.63 16.09
CA ALA A 480 -17.52 -21.48 17.43
C ALA A 480 -19.03 -21.77 17.46
N VAL A 481 -19.79 -21.33 16.45
CA VAL A 481 -21.22 -21.63 16.30
C VAL A 481 -21.44 -23.10 15.99
N TYR A 482 -20.63 -23.73 15.12
CA TYR A 482 -20.72 -25.17 14.86
C TYR A 482 -20.53 -25.99 16.14
N VAL A 483 -19.50 -25.70 16.94
CA VAL A 483 -19.27 -26.37 18.24
C VAL A 483 -20.45 -26.16 19.18
N ALA A 484 -20.98 -24.93 19.27
CA ALA A 484 -22.09 -24.60 20.17
C ALA A 484 -23.39 -25.32 19.82
N VAL A 485 -23.72 -25.42 18.53
CA VAL A 485 -24.95 -26.05 18.04
C VAL A 485 -24.83 -27.57 18.13
N THR A 486 -23.73 -28.17 17.66
CA THR A 486 -23.55 -29.63 17.70
C THR A 486 -23.38 -30.18 19.12
N THR A 487 -22.84 -29.40 20.07
CA THR A 487 -22.62 -29.86 21.46
C THR A 487 -23.80 -29.55 22.38
N PHE A 488 -24.44 -28.37 22.27
CA PHE A 488 -25.42 -27.89 23.25
C PHE A 488 -26.82 -27.57 22.69
N HIS A 489 -26.98 -27.31 21.40
CA HIS A 489 -28.24 -26.81 20.82
C HIS A 489 -28.68 -27.63 19.59
N GLN A 490 -28.60 -28.97 19.70
CA GLN A 490 -28.88 -29.88 18.58
C GLN A 490 -30.32 -29.75 18.04
N GLU A 491 -31.27 -29.32 18.88
CA GLU A 491 -32.66 -29.02 18.51
C GLU A 491 -32.81 -27.94 17.43
N MET A 492 -31.79 -27.09 17.22
CA MET A 492 -31.76 -26.09 16.14
C MET A 492 -31.44 -26.70 14.77
N ILE A 493 -30.97 -27.94 14.70
CA ILE A 493 -30.66 -28.64 13.45
C ILE A 493 -31.92 -29.40 12.98
N PRO A 494 -32.42 -29.19 11.75
CA PRO A 494 -33.53 -29.96 11.20
C PRO A 494 -33.23 -31.47 11.26
N THR A 495 -34.17 -32.27 11.75
CA THR A 495 -33.96 -33.70 12.08
C THR A 495 -33.26 -34.51 10.96
N PRO A 496 -33.59 -34.36 9.66
CA PRO A 496 -32.89 -35.08 8.58
C PRO A 496 -31.40 -34.73 8.47
N LEU A 497 -31.04 -33.46 8.74
CA LEU A 497 -29.65 -33.00 8.74
C LEU A 497 -28.92 -33.47 10.01
N LEU A 498 -29.61 -33.51 11.16
CA LEU A 498 -29.04 -34.01 12.42
C LEU A 498 -28.71 -35.50 12.33
N VAL A 499 -29.61 -36.33 11.77
CA VAL A 499 -29.38 -37.77 11.55
C VAL A 499 -28.17 -38.00 10.64
N ASN A 500 -28.08 -37.28 9.52
CA ASN A 500 -26.90 -37.37 8.62
C ASN A 500 -25.60 -36.95 9.33
N LEU A 501 -25.63 -35.93 10.19
CA LEU A 501 -24.46 -35.47 10.95
C LEU A 501 -24.07 -36.46 12.05
N MET A 502 -25.03 -37.16 12.67
CA MET A 502 -24.77 -38.25 13.61
C MET A 502 -24.10 -39.45 12.92
N VAL A 503 -24.58 -39.89 11.75
CA VAL A 503 -23.94 -40.95 10.95
C VAL A 503 -22.52 -40.55 10.54
N GLN A 504 -22.31 -39.29 10.13
CA GLN A 504 -20.96 -38.75 9.84
C GLN A 504 -20.04 -38.63 11.08
N ARG A 505 -20.56 -38.84 12.30
CA ARG A 505 -19.81 -38.86 13.56
C ARG A 505 -19.67 -40.25 14.18
N GLU A 506 -20.33 -41.27 13.66
CA GLU A 506 -20.37 -42.61 14.27
C GLU A 506 -18.97 -43.25 14.40
N GLY A 507 -18.06 -42.93 13.48
CA GLY A 507 -16.64 -43.33 13.54
C GLY A 507 -15.68 -42.30 14.17
N VAL A 508 -16.15 -41.14 14.63
CA VAL A 508 -15.28 -40.02 15.07
C VAL A 508 -15.09 -40.03 16.59
N PRO A 509 -13.87 -40.29 17.11
CA PRO A 509 -13.64 -40.47 18.55
C PRO A 509 -13.51 -39.16 19.34
N PHE A 510 -13.50 -38.00 18.65
CA PHE A 510 -13.25 -36.70 19.25
C PHE A 510 -14.53 -35.84 19.37
N PRO A 511 -14.71 -35.08 20.47
CA PRO A 511 -15.78 -34.10 20.58
C PRO A 511 -15.54 -32.93 19.62
N ALA A 512 -16.64 -32.29 19.19
CA ALA A 512 -16.62 -31.25 18.15
C ALA A 512 -15.60 -30.11 18.39
N PHE A 513 -15.33 -29.74 19.65
CA PHE A 513 -14.30 -28.76 19.97
C PHE A 513 -12.87 -29.22 19.63
N VAL A 514 -12.49 -30.45 20.02
CA VAL A 514 -11.14 -30.99 19.79
C VAL A 514 -10.90 -31.20 18.29
N GLU A 515 -11.92 -31.70 17.59
CA GLU A 515 -11.95 -31.87 16.15
C GLU A 515 -11.79 -30.54 15.40
N ALA A 516 -12.53 -29.49 15.80
CA ALA A 516 -12.41 -28.15 15.23
C ALA A 516 -11.02 -27.54 15.51
N PHE A 517 -10.54 -27.67 16.75
CA PHE A 517 -9.23 -27.16 17.17
C PHE A 517 -8.09 -27.81 16.40
N LEU A 518 -8.12 -29.14 16.21
CA LEU A 518 -7.13 -29.86 15.41
C LEU A 518 -7.13 -29.36 13.96
N MET A 519 -8.30 -29.24 13.33
CA MET A 519 -8.41 -28.83 11.93
C MET A 519 -7.99 -27.37 11.71
N GLU A 520 -8.44 -26.44 12.55
CA GLU A 520 -8.01 -25.04 12.50
C GLU A 520 -6.49 -24.92 12.72
N LEU A 521 -5.92 -25.68 13.67
CA LEU A 521 -4.47 -25.72 13.90
C LEU A 521 -3.70 -26.26 12.68
N MET A 522 -4.17 -27.32 12.03
CA MET A 522 -3.56 -27.83 10.79
C MET A 522 -3.65 -26.80 9.65
N PHE A 523 -4.78 -26.11 9.50
CA PHE A 523 -4.94 -25.07 8.48
C PHE A 523 -4.04 -23.84 8.73
N GLU A 524 -3.83 -23.43 9.97
CA GLU A 524 -2.87 -22.35 10.28
C GLU A 524 -1.41 -22.78 10.08
N ILE A 525 -1.05 -24.04 10.37
CA ILE A 525 0.28 -24.60 10.02
C ILE A 525 0.50 -24.60 8.51
N LEU A 526 -0.50 -25.04 7.72
CA LEU A 526 -0.46 -24.97 6.26
C LEU A 526 -0.34 -23.52 5.75
N ARG A 527 -1.09 -22.59 6.35
CA ARG A 527 -1.08 -21.16 6.01
C ARG A 527 0.31 -20.55 6.23
N GLU A 528 0.92 -20.79 7.37
CA GLU A 528 2.23 -20.25 7.74
C GLU A 528 3.37 -20.86 6.89
N ALA A 529 3.31 -22.17 6.63
CA ALA A 529 4.22 -22.82 5.69
C ALA A 529 4.06 -22.27 4.25
N GLY A 530 2.82 -22.09 3.79
CA GLY A 530 2.50 -21.60 2.45
C GLY A 530 2.98 -20.17 2.19
N VAL A 531 2.97 -19.29 3.19
CA VAL A 531 3.47 -17.90 3.09
C VAL A 531 5.00 -17.85 3.05
N ARG A 532 5.70 -18.76 3.73
CA ARG A 532 7.18 -18.81 3.77
C ARG A 532 7.81 -19.49 2.55
N LEU A 533 7.03 -20.19 1.74
CA LEU A 533 7.49 -20.88 0.53
C LEU A 533 7.45 -19.95 -0.70
N PRO A 534 8.41 -20.08 -1.66
CA PRO A 534 8.34 -19.35 -2.92
C PRO A 534 7.02 -19.60 -3.65
N LYS A 535 6.40 -18.56 -4.22
CA LYS A 535 4.98 -18.56 -4.68
C LYS A 535 4.56 -19.81 -5.50
N ALA A 536 5.41 -20.29 -6.41
CA ALA A 536 5.14 -21.49 -7.22
C ALA A 536 5.07 -22.80 -6.40
N VAL A 537 5.84 -22.89 -5.32
CA VAL A 537 5.83 -24.03 -4.38
C VAL A 537 4.75 -23.83 -3.32
N GLY A 538 4.63 -22.61 -2.76
CA GLY A 538 3.67 -22.29 -1.70
C GLY A 538 2.21 -22.54 -2.09
N GLN A 539 1.81 -22.21 -3.32
CA GLN A 539 0.48 -22.53 -3.84
C GLN A 539 0.26 -24.05 -3.94
N THR A 540 1.24 -24.78 -4.48
CA THR A 540 1.17 -26.25 -4.64
C THR A 540 1.09 -26.96 -3.28
N VAL A 541 1.93 -26.56 -2.32
CA VAL A 541 1.94 -27.13 -0.95
C VAL A 541 0.67 -26.76 -0.19
N SER A 542 0.13 -25.55 -0.37
CA SER A 542 -1.15 -25.16 0.25
C SER A 542 -2.32 -25.99 -0.32
N PHE A 543 -2.36 -26.20 -1.63
CA PHE A 543 -3.41 -27.00 -2.28
C PHE A 543 -3.33 -28.48 -1.90
N VAL A 544 -2.16 -29.12 -2.07
CA VAL A 544 -1.95 -30.53 -1.72
C VAL A 544 -2.14 -30.74 -0.23
N GLY A 545 -1.62 -29.84 0.62
CA GLY A 545 -1.79 -29.90 2.06
C GLY A 545 -3.26 -29.82 2.49
N ALA A 546 -4.02 -28.84 2.00
CA ALA A 546 -5.43 -28.68 2.36
C ALA A 546 -6.30 -29.86 1.88
N LEU A 547 -6.02 -30.37 0.67
CA LEU A 547 -6.72 -31.53 0.10
C LEU A 547 -6.37 -32.81 0.88
N VAL A 548 -5.10 -33.12 1.04
CA VAL A 548 -4.63 -34.37 1.69
C VAL A 548 -4.97 -34.38 3.17
N ILE A 549 -4.78 -33.29 3.92
CA ILE A 549 -5.20 -33.25 5.33
C ILE A 549 -6.73 -33.34 5.45
N GLY A 550 -7.48 -32.63 4.60
CA GLY A 550 -8.95 -32.68 4.61
C GLY A 550 -9.51 -34.07 4.30
N GLN A 551 -8.99 -34.76 3.29
CA GLN A 551 -9.42 -36.12 2.93
C GLN A 551 -8.93 -37.16 3.93
N ALA A 552 -7.63 -37.18 4.26
CA ALA A 552 -7.08 -38.19 5.16
C ALA A 552 -7.63 -38.09 6.59
N ALA A 553 -7.97 -36.90 7.09
CA ALA A 553 -8.60 -36.74 8.39
C ALA A 553 -10.02 -37.31 8.44
N VAL A 554 -10.75 -37.29 7.32
CA VAL A 554 -12.09 -37.91 7.19
C VAL A 554 -11.99 -39.42 6.96
N GLU A 555 -11.11 -39.86 6.07
CA GLU A 555 -10.88 -41.29 5.78
C GLU A 555 -10.33 -42.05 7.00
N ALA A 556 -9.48 -41.42 7.82
CA ALA A 556 -9.00 -41.97 9.09
C ALA A 556 -10.01 -41.86 10.25
N GLY A 557 -11.21 -41.29 10.03
CA GLY A 557 -12.22 -41.08 11.07
C GLY A 557 -11.83 -40.10 12.18
N ILE A 558 -10.78 -39.30 11.99
CA ILE A 558 -10.32 -38.31 12.98
C ILE A 558 -11.28 -37.10 13.02
N VAL A 559 -11.91 -36.79 11.87
CA VAL A 559 -12.71 -35.59 11.64
C VAL A 559 -13.96 -35.92 10.80
N SER A 560 -15.09 -35.31 11.12
CA SER A 560 -16.33 -35.43 10.35
C SER A 560 -16.31 -34.55 9.10
N ALA A 561 -16.91 -35.02 8.00
CA ALA A 561 -17.00 -34.25 6.75
C ALA A 561 -17.64 -32.86 6.94
N GLY A 562 -18.64 -32.75 7.82
CA GLY A 562 -19.26 -31.47 8.20
C GLY A 562 -18.29 -30.46 8.82
N MET A 563 -17.31 -30.91 9.61
CA MET A 563 -16.27 -30.02 10.17
C MET A 563 -15.32 -29.52 9.10
N VAL A 564 -14.88 -30.38 8.18
CA VAL A 564 -13.99 -29.98 7.07
C VAL A 564 -14.64 -28.89 6.22
N ILE A 565 -15.95 -28.97 5.97
CA ILE A 565 -16.72 -27.93 5.27
C ILE A 565 -16.70 -26.60 6.05
N VAL A 566 -16.92 -26.62 7.37
CA VAL A 566 -16.90 -25.40 8.21
C VAL A 566 -15.52 -24.76 8.23
N VAL A 567 -14.46 -25.53 8.44
CA VAL A 567 -13.08 -25.01 8.48
C VAL A 567 -12.64 -24.50 7.10
N ALA A 568 -13.00 -25.18 6.01
CA ALA A 568 -12.73 -24.70 4.64
C ALA A 568 -13.43 -23.36 4.35
N ILE A 569 -14.71 -23.22 4.71
CA ILE A 569 -15.47 -21.96 4.56
C ILE A 569 -14.88 -20.84 5.43
N THR A 570 -14.43 -21.17 6.64
CA THR A 570 -13.78 -20.24 7.57
C THR A 570 -12.43 -19.75 7.03
N ALA A 571 -11.59 -20.68 6.56
CA ALA A 571 -10.30 -20.39 5.95
C ALA A 571 -10.44 -19.52 4.69
N ILE A 572 -11.33 -19.88 3.76
CA ILE A 572 -11.64 -19.10 2.54
C ILE A 572 -12.10 -17.69 2.92
N SER A 573 -13.03 -17.56 3.88
CA SER A 573 -13.50 -16.25 4.35
C SER A 573 -12.38 -15.41 4.98
N SER A 574 -11.38 -16.05 5.60
CA SER A 574 -10.19 -15.38 6.15
C SER A 574 -9.16 -14.94 5.09
N PHE A 575 -9.29 -15.33 3.81
CA PHE A 575 -8.49 -14.77 2.70
C PHE A 575 -9.13 -13.53 2.06
N VAL A 576 -10.42 -13.27 2.34
CA VAL A 576 -11.18 -12.14 1.74
C VAL A 576 -10.89 -10.79 2.43
N ILE A 577 -10.21 -10.82 3.58
CA ILE A 577 -9.83 -9.64 4.38
C ILE A 577 -8.53 -9.04 3.80
N PRO A 578 -8.51 -7.76 3.34
CA PRO A 578 -7.32 -7.18 2.70
C PRO A 578 -6.10 -7.03 3.64
N ALA A 579 -6.31 -6.60 4.87
CA ALA A 579 -5.21 -6.32 5.80
C ALA A 579 -4.78 -7.57 6.59
N TYR A 580 -3.51 -7.97 6.42
CA TYR A 580 -2.97 -9.19 7.02
C TYR A 580 -2.95 -9.16 8.55
N ASN A 581 -2.60 -8.02 9.17
CA ASN A 581 -2.57 -7.86 10.62
C ASN A 581 -3.96 -8.03 11.26
N MET A 582 -5.01 -7.38 10.74
CA MET A 582 -6.41 -7.59 11.15
C MET A 582 -6.86 -9.05 10.94
N ALA A 583 -6.40 -9.71 9.87
CA ALA A 583 -6.66 -11.12 9.65
C ALA A 583 -5.97 -12.05 10.67
N ILE A 584 -4.91 -11.61 11.38
CA ILE A 584 -4.34 -12.35 12.53
C ILE A 584 -5.19 -12.13 13.79
N SER A 585 -5.61 -10.88 14.06
CA SER A 585 -6.47 -10.51 15.19
C SER A 585 -7.69 -11.43 15.31
N LEU A 586 -8.33 -11.70 14.17
CA LEU A 586 -9.55 -12.52 14.09
C LEU A 586 -9.28 -14.02 14.29
N ARG A 587 -8.08 -14.54 13.94
CA ARG A 587 -7.71 -15.95 14.19
C ARG A 587 -7.50 -16.21 15.69
N ILE A 588 -6.76 -15.34 16.36
CA ILE A 588 -6.54 -15.41 17.81
C ILE A 588 -7.91 -15.44 18.52
N LEU A 589 -8.81 -14.57 18.08
CA LEU A 589 -10.15 -14.42 18.64
C LEU A 589 -11.10 -15.59 18.30
N ARG A 590 -10.96 -16.21 17.12
CA ARG A 590 -11.66 -17.44 16.71
C ARG A 590 -11.39 -18.57 17.71
N PHE A 591 -10.13 -18.84 18.03
CA PHE A 591 -9.77 -19.88 19.02
C PHE A 591 -10.33 -19.59 20.41
N ILE A 592 -10.32 -18.32 20.85
CA ILE A 592 -10.93 -17.91 22.14
C ILE A 592 -12.44 -18.18 22.14
N LEU A 593 -13.16 -17.78 21.07
CA LEU A 593 -14.60 -18.01 20.94
C LEU A 593 -14.94 -19.51 20.84
N MET A 594 -14.11 -20.33 20.20
CA MET A 594 -14.26 -21.79 20.18
C MET A 594 -14.15 -22.39 21.59
N GLY A 595 -13.17 -21.94 22.39
CA GLY A 595 -13.02 -22.39 23.78
C GLY A 595 -14.19 -21.99 24.67
N ILE A 596 -14.67 -20.74 24.56
CA ILE A 596 -15.85 -20.26 25.30
C ILE A 596 -17.11 -21.01 24.86
N SER A 597 -17.27 -21.27 23.56
CA SER A 597 -18.35 -22.08 22.98
C SER A 597 -18.36 -23.51 23.52
N ALA A 598 -17.20 -24.15 23.65
CA ALA A 598 -17.08 -25.51 24.19
C ALA A 598 -17.52 -25.62 25.67
N GLY A 599 -17.46 -24.54 26.45
CA GLY A 599 -17.93 -24.51 27.84
C GLY A 599 -19.37 -24.03 28.02
N PHE A 600 -19.84 -23.06 27.20
CA PHE A 600 -21.09 -22.33 27.43
C PHE A 600 -22.04 -22.26 26.22
N GLY A 601 -21.74 -22.99 25.13
CA GLY A 601 -22.54 -23.01 23.91
C GLY A 601 -22.78 -21.62 23.30
N LEU A 602 -23.97 -21.42 22.70
CA LEU A 602 -24.33 -20.17 22.04
C LEU A 602 -24.38 -18.97 23.00
N TYR A 603 -24.74 -19.20 24.27
CA TYR A 603 -24.71 -18.15 25.30
C TYR A 603 -23.28 -17.63 25.53
N GLY A 604 -22.30 -18.53 25.57
CA GLY A 604 -20.88 -18.19 25.59
C GLY A 604 -20.43 -17.38 24.38
N VAL A 605 -20.82 -17.80 23.16
CA VAL A 605 -20.50 -17.07 21.92
C VAL A 605 -21.07 -15.65 21.94
N MET A 606 -22.29 -15.46 22.43
CA MET A 606 -22.92 -14.13 22.54
C MET A 606 -22.23 -13.24 23.58
N ILE A 607 -21.86 -13.77 24.75
CA ILE A 607 -21.06 -13.01 25.74
C ILE A 607 -19.70 -12.63 25.14
N GLY A 608 -19.02 -13.57 24.47
CA GLY A 608 -17.75 -13.30 23.80
C GLY A 608 -17.87 -12.17 22.78
N LEU A 609 -18.90 -12.21 21.92
CA LEU A 609 -19.16 -11.15 20.94
C LEU A 609 -19.45 -9.79 21.59
N ILE A 610 -20.18 -9.75 22.70
CA ILE A 610 -20.42 -8.51 23.47
C ILE A 610 -19.11 -7.95 24.04
N VAL A 611 -18.25 -8.79 24.64
CA VAL A 611 -16.94 -8.36 25.16
C VAL A 611 -16.04 -7.83 24.04
N ILE A 612 -16.06 -8.47 22.87
CA ILE A 612 -15.31 -8.03 21.68
C ILE A 612 -15.76 -6.64 21.21
N VAL A 613 -17.08 -6.43 21.09
CA VAL A 613 -17.65 -5.14 20.66
C VAL A 613 -17.39 -4.04 21.69
N LEU A 614 -17.47 -4.34 23.00
CA LEU A 614 -17.14 -3.40 24.06
C LEU A 614 -15.66 -2.98 23.99
N HIS A 615 -14.73 -3.93 23.84
CA HIS A 615 -13.30 -3.65 23.69
C HIS A 615 -13.01 -2.78 22.46
N LEU A 616 -13.59 -3.11 21.31
CA LEU A 616 -13.47 -2.34 20.07
C LEU A 616 -13.99 -0.89 20.20
N CYS A 617 -14.96 -0.64 21.09
CA CYS A 617 -15.47 0.70 21.38
C CYS A 617 -14.62 1.48 22.40
N SER A 618 -13.90 0.80 23.30
CA SER A 618 -12.96 1.46 24.23
C SER A 618 -11.66 1.89 23.56
N ILE A 619 -11.14 1.12 22.59
CA ILE A 619 -9.86 1.44 21.91
C ILE A 619 -9.88 2.86 21.30
N ARG A 620 -8.73 3.52 21.39
CA ARG A 620 -8.39 4.73 20.63
C ARG A 620 -7.21 4.45 19.70
N SER A 621 -7.19 5.12 18.56
CA SER A 621 -6.00 5.25 17.70
C SER A 621 -5.63 6.74 17.71
N PHE A 622 -4.52 7.09 18.35
CA PHE A 622 -4.03 8.47 18.47
C PHE A 622 -5.13 9.46 18.92
N GLY A 623 -5.90 9.05 19.94
CA GLY A 623 -7.01 9.81 20.52
C GLY A 623 -8.37 9.70 19.82
N ILE A 624 -8.44 9.17 18.59
CA ILE A 624 -9.69 9.03 17.82
C ILE A 624 -10.35 7.66 18.13
N PRO A 625 -11.70 7.55 18.26
CA PRO A 625 -12.39 6.29 18.53
C PRO A 625 -12.20 5.27 17.40
N TYR A 626 -11.67 4.09 17.71
CA TYR A 626 -11.31 3.06 16.72
C TYR A 626 -12.52 2.54 15.92
N MET A 627 -13.70 2.53 16.54
CA MET A 627 -14.97 2.13 15.94
C MET A 627 -15.68 3.26 15.15
N THR A 628 -15.06 4.41 14.93
CA THR A 628 -15.58 5.44 14.01
C THR A 628 -15.70 4.85 12.58
N PRO A 629 -16.78 5.11 11.81
CA PRO A 629 -17.94 5.97 12.07
C PRO A 629 -19.19 5.20 12.58
N TYR A 630 -19.00 4.04 13.21
CA TYR A 630 -20.08 3.25 13.83
C TYR A 630 -20.30 3.66 15.29
N GLY A 631 -19.22 3.86 16.04
CA GLY A 631 -19.20 4.36 17.42
C GLY A 631 -18.04 5.35 17.61
N PRO A 632 -18.30 6.68 17.61
CA PRO A 632 -19.61 7.34 17.45
C PRO A 632 -20.17 7.20 16.04
N TYR A 633 -21.51 7.28 15.91
CA TYR A 633 -22.19 7.26 14.63
C TYR A 633 -22.01 8.60 13.88
N ILE A 634 -21.35 8.57 12.71
CA ILE A 634 -21.15 9.75 11.87
C ILE A 634 -21.74 9.50 10.48
N SER A 635 -22.94 10.03 10.23
CA SER A 635 -23.71 9.82 8.99
C SER A 635 -23.01 10.33 7.72
N ALA A 636 -22.09 11.30 7.84
CA ALA A 636 -21.28 11.79 6.73
C ALA A 636 -20.22 10.76 6.28
N GLU A 637 -19.59 10.07 7.23
CA GLU A 637 -18.52 9.08 7.00
C GLU A 637 -19.08 7.69 6.70
N PHE A 638 -20.27 7.36 7.20
CA PHE A 638 -20.96 6.10 6.89
C PHE A 638 -21.15 5.88 5.37
N LYS A 639 -21.17 6.96 4.58
CA LYS A 639 -21.25 6.99 3.10
C LYS A 639 -20.05 6.38 2.37
N ASP A 640 -18.94 6.16 3.08
CA ASP A 640 -17.75 5.46 2.60
C ASP A 640 -17.26 4.46 3.66
N SER A 641 -18.20 3.68 4.21
CA SER A 641 -17.94 2.62 5.18
C SER A 641 -18.20 1.24 4.54
N ILE A 642 -19.24 0.51 4.99
CA ILE A 642 -19.74 -0.75 4.43
C ILE A 642 -20.15 -0.59 2.96
N VAL A 643 -20.76 0.54 2.62
CA VAL A 643 -21.16 0.91 1.26
C VAL A 643 -20.25 2.05 0.79
N ARG A 644 -19.81 2.00 -0.48
CA ARG A 644 -19.08 3.10 -1.14
C ARG A 644 -20.03 3.85 -2.07
N LEU A 645 -20.36 5.09 -1.74
CA LEU A 645 -21.12 5.95 -2.65
C LEU A 645 -20.27 6.47 -3.83
N PRO A 646 -20.88 6.91 -4.95
CA PRO A 646 -20.14 7.47 -6.08
C PRO A 646 -19.31 8.71 -5.68
N HIS A 647 -18.16 8.94 -6.32
CA HIS A 647 -17.28 10.09 -6.02
C HIS A 647 -17.99 11.46 -6.05
N TRP A 648 -19.00 11.64 -6.91
CA TRP A 648 -19.81 12.88 -6.99
C TRP A 648 -20.80 13.10 -5.83
N MET A 649 -20.91 12.14 -4.91
CA MET A 649 -21.68 12.26 -3.67
C MET A 649 -20.75 12.32 -2.42
N MET A 650 -19.45 12.05 -2.59
CA MET A 650 -18.46 12.04 -1.50
C MET A 650 -17.78 13.40 -1.34
N ASN A 651 -18.60 14.43 -1.08
CA ASN A 651 -18.18 15.84 -1.10
C ASN A 651 -17.64 16.34 0.25
N ARG A 652 -17.34 15.44 1.19
CA ARG A 652 -16.71 15.74 2.50
C ARG A 652 -15.56 14.78 2.78
N ARG A 653 -14.54 15.26 3.50
CA ARG A 653 -13.51 14.45 4.15
C ARG A 653 -14.04 13.91 5.50
N PRO A 654 -13.38 12.91 6.13
CA PRO A 654 -13.74 12.46 7.46
C PRO A 654 -13.68 13.60 8.48
N GLN A 655 -14.80 13.90 9.14
CA GLN A 655 -14.89 14.91 10.18
C GLN A 655 -14.18 14.46 11.46
N SER A 656 -14.01 13.14 11.63
CA SER A 656 -13.21 12.50 12.68
C SER A 656 -11.70 12.72 12.57
N MET A 657 -11.18 13.13 11.40
CA MET A 657 -9.73 13.27 11.14
C MET A 657 -9.30 14.69 10.69
N VAL A 658 -10.26 15.58 10.38
CA VAL A 658 -9.99 16.86 9.71
C VAL A 658 -10.49 18.05 10.52
N SER A 659 -9.57 18.92 10.96
CA SER A 659 -9.91 20.07 11.82
C SER A 659 -10.48 21.29 11.09
N LYS A 660 -10.24 21.46 9.78
CA LYS A 660 -10.60 22.69 9.04
C LYS A 660 -11.16 22.43 7.63
N ASP A 661 -10.40 21.74 6.80
CA ASP A 661 -10.65 21.57 5.37
C ASP A 661 -11.69 20.44 5.11
N VAL A 662 -12.91 20.58 5.61
CA VAL A 662 -13.89 19.47 5.65
C VAL A 662 -14.54 19.16 4.29
N LEU A 663 -14.63 20.13 3.37
CA LEU A 663 -15.25 19.93 2.06
C LEU A 663 -14.24 19.35 1.05
N ARG A 664 -14.58 18.23 0.40
CA ARG A 664 -13.90 17.80 -0.83
C ARG A 664 -14.39 18.70 -1.98
N GLY A 665 -13.54 18.95 -2.97
CA GLY A 665 -13.84 19.85 -4.11
C GLY A 665 -15.12 19.51 -4.87
N ASN A 666 -15.62 20.47 -5.67
CA ASN A 666 -16.96 20.43 -6.26
C ASN A 666 -17.15 19.33 -7.34
N ASN A 667 -17.33 18.09 -6.89
CA ASN A 667 -17.54 16.92 -7.74
C ASN A 667 -18.95 16.94 -8.35
N SER A 668 -19.14 17.69 -9.43
CA SER A 668 -20.42 17.73 -10.15
C SER A 668 -20.85 16.33 -10.63
N SER A 669 -22.13 15.99 -10.44
CA SER A 669 -22.71 14.76 -10.97
C SER A 669 -22.69 14.77 -12.50
N PRO A 670 -22.33 13.67 -13.19
CA PRO A 670 -22.30 13.62 -14.65
C PRO A 670 -23.69 13.94 -15.22
N ALA A 671 -23.82 15.14 -15.80
CA ALA A 671 -25.11 15.72 -16.11
C ALA A 671 -25.90 14.86 -17.10
N LYS A 672 -27.10 14.39 -16.68
CA LYS A 672 -28.05 13.75 -17.60
C LYS A 672 -28.35 14.72 -18.74
N ARG A 673 -27.84 14.40 -19.93
CA ARG A 673 -27.98 15.20 -21.17
C ARG A 673 -29.45 15.53 -21.39
N LYS A 674 -29.85 16.78 -21.13
CA LYS A 674 -31.25 17.23 -21.25
C LYS A 674 -31.72 16.97 -22.69
N THR A 675 -32.51 15.92 -22.88
CA THR A 675 -33.16 15.63 -24.15
C THR A 675 -34.18 16.73 -24.40
N LYS A 676 -33.83 17.70 -25.26
CA LYS A 676 -34.79 18.63 -25.85
C LYS A 676 -35.81 17.79 -26.64
N ARG A 677 -36.91 17.42 -26.00
CA ARG A 677 -38.15 17.09 -26.71
C ARG A 677 -38.44 18.31 -27.58
N LYS A 678 -38.35 18.14 -28.90
CA LYS A 678 -38.97 19.10 -29.83
C LYS A 678 -40.48 18.95 -29.62
N SER A 679 -41.10 20.04 -29.16
CA SER A 679 -42.53 20.31 -29.30
C SER A 679 -42.82 20.64 -30.76
#